data_AF-A0A0S8EJD4-F1
#
_entry.id   AF-A0A0S8EJD4-F1
#
_cell.length_a   1.000
_cell.length_b   1.000
_cell.length_c   1.000
_cell.angle_alpha   90.00
_cell.angle_beta   90.00
_cell.angle_gamma   90.00
#
_symmetry.space_group_name_H-M   'P 1'
#
loop_
_entity.id
_entity.type
_entity.pdbx_description
1 polymer ?
#
loop_
_entity_poly.entity_id
_entity_poly.type
_entity_poly.pdbx_seq_one_letter_code
_entity_poly.pdbx_strand_id
1 'polypeptide(L)'
;MKRLPTLMFLAAVTTAAGCGAQGLILGTEGSYLLTVRDALALPGEEIQLQARFQGGDFLRGRQGHVVRFDHDGKIYKATSTDAHGVAAVTFTPPQAGDYRFVVEVSPDGLPDDPPAARELLVACRAADVPTAVVDLDKTVVASGFHTVLLGNPTPMARSPEVLNRLARTHTIVFLTHRPDYFGPKSKAWLKANGYPPGPVLMSTVGSFLKGSGTYKSEMIAALKKRFTAEEAVHKGRDRHRRQDERRRGVPRERAEGVPDHPDPRRRRARDTRGAGRLDQGPARCRPGGDRMGPGGGGAVRARQVSPLSHGKETQEPGRPAQEPRGRQARMTTRALAVRPVRPADRRCPVRAAAAMMTAVLVLASAGCIASHNLAEGELTRYTSAQADTADLGPYYRPSIGGRRLPGKWVVRRHPSLIWATISLVRAGDRLKAEPEEIELAVSLAHATALANVLADARLAIEDLADISEMDREADRKRWARGVAAALVRVEAVARRVTTHEPDAPTAKGEEPLGMAAGPMPMLEMVAGYLNERSGGHLLGDLALEDLGRARALLVQAVLRLGFAAAGRRLPDDLRDAIQTPLRDAENLKDAVEPLAEMLLARVVEAPPEEAGSGLSGTLRTVLTYAPKALLAVEKLARQWDRVEALEFEFHRKDEHPVVVVTVRVQPGQEVRLDDLILFQPAIVFRGASRIVVQPKLPGTGETVVAFEPVGDGAVDLRFEGLAYGLARLLVMPLASGALREVRVFAKTRQEGDQIINVALLMEAAGEKGDPRRLLHFQDVRHKRLLRGPFELRSVVEGKEQVFNYLTPDRRYTFRRVKTPQDR
;
A
#
# COMPACT_ATOMS: atom_id res chain seq x y z
N MET A 1 -6.33 -5.15 4.33
CA MET A 1 -5.08 -5.57 3.68
C MET A 1 -4.54 -4.51 2.69
N LYS A 2 -4.53 -3.23 3.14
CA LYS A 2 -3.92 -2.05 2.48
C LYS A 2 -2.38 -2.04 2.49
N ARG A 3 -1.71 -3.20 2.57
CA ARG A 3 -0.25 -3.28 2.73
C ARG A 3 0.43 -4.49 2.08
N LEU A 4 -0.21 -5.30 1.24
CA LEU A 4 0.52 -6.34 0.48
C LEU A 4 0.56 -6.01 -1.01
N PRO A 5 -0.58 -5.92 -1.73
CA PRO A 5 -0.60 -5.27 -3.04
C PRO A 5 -0.24 -3.80 -2.89
N THR A 6 -0.62 -3.13 -1.79
CA THR A 6 -0.24 -1.74 -1.52
C THR A 6 1.22 -1.57 -1.05
N LEU A 7 1.95 -2.58 -0.53
CA LEU A 7 3.41 -2.47 -0.32
C LEU A 7 4.24 -2.94 -1.51
N MET A 8 3.76 -3.87 -2.34
CA MET A 8 4.39 -4.15 -3.64
C MET A 8 4.19 -2.97 -4.58
N PHE A 9 2.98 -2.40 -4.57
CA PHE A 9 2.68 -1.12 -5.16
C PHE A 9 3.48 -0.02 -4.48
N LEU A 10 3.52 0.12 -3.14
CA LEU A 10 4.39 1.12 -2.48
C LEU A 10 5.87 0.88 -2.72
N ALA A 11 6.43 -0.30 -2.95
CA ALA A 11 7.85 -0.44 -3.28
C ALA A 11 8.12 0.06 -4.71
N ALA A 12 7.17 -0.21 -5.62
CA ALA A 12 7.16 0.30 -6.99
C ALA A 12 6.63 1.74 -7.14
N VAL A 13 6.00 2.30 -6.09
CA VAL A 13 5.37 3.63 -6.04
C VAL A 13 6.05 4.54 -5.03
N THR A 14 6.81 4.08 -4.04
CA THR A 14 7.73 4.92 -3.23
C THR A 14 9.00 5.21 -3.99
N THR A 15 9.33 4.40 -4.99
CA THR A 15 10.24 4.76 -6.08
C THR A 15 9.61 5.77 -7.07
N ALA A 16 8.36 6.20 -6.87
CA ALA A 16 7.61 6.95 -7.87
C ALA A 16 6.75 8.14 -7.35
N ALA A 17 6.27 8.17 -6.11
CA ALA A 17 5.19 9.03 -5.62
C ALA A 17 5.44 9.51 -4.18
N GLY A 18 5.60 10.83 -4.00
CA GLY A 18 5.91 11.48 -2.72
C GLY A 18 4.76 11.65 -1.70
N CYS A 19 5.11 12.25 -0.55
CA CYS A 19 4.49 12.26 0.79
C CYS A 19 3.09 12.88 1.06
N GLY A 20 2.21 13.15 0.10
CA GLY A 20 1.04 14.03 0.34
C GLY A 20 -0.26 13.42 0.93
N ALA A 21 -0.40 12.10 1.03
CA ALA A 21 -1.73 11.47 1.18
C ALA A 21 -2.30 11.42 2.62
N GLN A 22 -1.48 11.60 3.67
CA GLN A 22 -1.91 11.39 5.06
C GLN A 22 -2.83 12.51 5.57
N GLY A 23 -2.52 13.77 5.27
CA GLY A 23 -3.30 14.91 5.79
C GLY A 23 -4.69 15.04 5.19
N LEU A 24 -4.85 14.68 3.92
CA LEU A 24 -6.14 14.71 3.24
C LEU A 24 -7.15 13.69 3.79
N ILE A 25 -6.68 12.49 4.15
CA ILE A 25 -7.53 11.38 4.58
C ILE A 25 -7.99 11.54 6.03
N LEU A 26 -7.09 12.03 6.89
CA LEU A 26 -7.29 12.05 8.33
C LEU A 26 -7.64 13.44 8.87
N GLY A 27 -7.64 14.48 8.01
CA GLY A 27 -7.83 15.86 8.44
C GLY A 27 -6.70 16.36 9.33
N THR A 28 -5.46 15.91 9.07
CA THR A 28 -4.30 16.44 9.79
C THR A 28 -4.03 17.84 9.26
N GLU A 29 -3.75 18.76 10.19
CA GLU A 29 -3.36 20.12 9.87
C GLU A 29 -1.84 20.16 10.07
N GLY A 30 -1.12 20.29 8.95
CA GLY A 30 0.30 19.97 8.92
C GLY A 30 0.59 18.51 9.27
N SER A 31 1.58 18.29 10.13
CA SER A 31 2.06 16.99 10.57
C SER A 31 1.32 16.45 11.82
N TYR A 32 0.26 17.13 12.27
CA TYR A 32 -0.41 16.88 13.56
C TYR A 32 -1.91 16.60 13.46
N LEU A 33 -2.42 15.85 14.44
CA LEU A 33 -3.84 15.60 14.65
C LEU A 33 -4.19 15.79 16.13
N LEU A 34 -5.11 16.71 16.40
CA LEU A 34 -5.81 16.83 17.68
C LEU A 34 -7.22 16.24 17.57
N THR A 35 -7.52 15.29 18.46
CA THR A 35 -8.86 14.71 18.61
C THR A 35 -9.35 14.91 20.03
N VAL A 36 -10.66 14.97 20.21
CA VAL A 36 -11.33 15.13 21.51
C VAL A 36 -12.46 14.13 21.63
N ARG A 37 -12.78 13.71 22.86
CA ARG A 37 -13.87 12.77 23.13
C ARG A 37 -15.02 13.47 23.81
N ASP A 38 -16.17 13.50 23.13
CA ASP A 38 -17.41 13.93 23.73
C ASP A 38 -17.85 12.97 24.84
N ALA A 39 -18.61 13.48 25.80
CA ALA A 39 -19.06 12.72 26.94
C ALA A 39 -20.55 12.92 27.23
N LEU A 40 -21.19 11.88 27.77
CA LEU A 40 -22.46 12.01 28.49
C LEU A 40 -22.21 11.91 29.99
N ALA A 41 -22.96 12.69 30.76
CA ALA A 41 -22.86 12.74 32.22
C ALA A 41 -24.23 12.93 32.89
N LEU A 42 -24.34 12.51 34.14
CA LEU A 42 -25.41 12.89 35.06
C LEU A 42 -25.01 14.17 35.84
N PRO A 43 -25.97 14.98 36.34
CA PRO A 43 -25.65 16.09 37.22
C PRO A 43 -24.88 15.64 38.46
N GLY A 44 -23.75 16.28 38.75
CA GLY A 44 -22.87 15.95 39.87
C GLY A 44 -22.09 14.63 39.69
N GLU A 45 -21.99 14.09 38.47
CA GLU A 45 -21.13 12.95 38.14
C GLU A 45 -19.75 13.43 37.70
N GLU A 46 -18.69 12.96 38.35
CA GLU A 46 -17.33 13.25 37.92
C GLU A 46 -17.00 12.44 36.66
N ILE A 47 -16.58 13.12 35.61
CA ILE A 47 -16.17 12.54 34.33
C ILE A 47 -14.76 13.01 33.94
N GLN A 48 -14.17 12.34 32.96
CA GLN A 48 -12.89 12.73 32.36
C GLN A 48 -13.13 13.43 31.02
N LEU A 49 -12.64 14.66 30.88
CA LEU A 49 -12.48 15.32 29.59
C LEU A 49 -11.19 14.79 28.97
N GLN A 50 -11.24 14.29 27.74
CA GLN A 50 -10.08 13.68 27.08
C GLN A 50 -9.80 14.31 25.72
N ALA A 51 -8.53 14.60 25.50
CA ALA A 51 -7.97 14.99 24.23
C ALA A 51 -6.81 14.07 23.89
N ARG A 52 -6.57 13.84 22.60
CA ARG A 52 -5.41 13.11 22.11
C ARG A 52 -4.70 13.91 21.03
N PHE A 53 -3.43 14.18 21.28
CA PHE A 53 -2.52 14.86 20.37
C PHE A 53 -1.53 13.87 19.76
N GLN A 54 -1.51 13.83 18.43
CA GLN A 54 -0.72 12.90 17.65
C GLN A 54 0.04 13.64 16.54
N GLY A 55 1.16 13.09 16.11
CA GLY A 55 1.95 13.68 15.05
C GLY A 55 2.88 12.71 14.33
N GLY A 56 3.45 13.20 13.23
CA GLY A 56 4.41 12.47 12.40
C GLY A 56 3.78 11.35 11.55
N ASP A 57 4.64 10.57 10.91
CA ASP A 57 4.22 9.39 10.18
C ASP A 57 3.52 8.41 11.15
N PHE A 58 2.36 7.92 10.74
CA PHE A 58 1.48 7.02 11.52
C PHE A 58 0.75 7.62 12.74
N LEU A 59 0.74 8.94 12.93
CA LEU A 59 0.00 9.61 14.01
C LEU A 59 0.31 9.03 15.39
N ARG A 60 1.58 9.00 15.77
CA ARG A 60 1.98 8.53 17.09
C ARG A 60 1.59 9.55 18.16
N GLY A 61 1.26 9.06 19.35
CA GLY A 61 1.04 9.93 20.51
C GLY A 61 2.24 10.81 20.76
N ARG A 62 2.02 12.11 20.95
CA ARG A 62 3.07 13.09 21.24
C ARG A 62 3.06 13.38 22.73
N GLN A 63 4.01 12.85 23.48
CA GLN A 63 4.12 12.99 24.93
C GLN A 63 4.63 14.38 25.34
N GLY A 64 4.21 14.85 26.53
CA GLY A 64 4.76 16.03 27.19
C GLY A 64 4.25 17.36 26.68
N HIS A 65 3.31 17.37 25.73
CA HIS A 65 2.76 18.59 25.15
C HIS A 65 1.56 19.06 25.97
N VAL A 66 1.51 20.35 26.29
CA VAL A 66 0.43 20.92 27.10
C VAL A 66 -0.83 21.05 26.25
N VAL A 67 -1.94 20.51 26.76
CA VAL A 67 -3.28 20.66 26.18
C VAL A 67 -4.13 21.45 27.17
N ARG A 68 -4.76 22.51 26.67
CA ARG A 68 -5.64 23.40 27.40
C ARG A 68 -7.10 23.06 27.11
N PHE A 69 -7.93 23.07 28.15
CA PHE A 69 -9.38 22.93 28.08
C PHE A 69 -10.01 24.24 28.56
N ASP A 70 -10.60 25.00 27.65
CA ASP A 70 -11.24 26.28 27.91
C ASP A 70 -12.75 26.13 27.94
N HIS A 71 -13.40 26.72 28.94
CA HIS A 71 -14.86 26.75 29.09
C HIS A 71 -15.32 28.20 29.29
N ASP A 72 -16.29 28.65 28.51
CA ASP A 72 -16.80 30.04 28.52
C ASP A 72 -15.69 31.11 28.40
N GLY A 73 -14.72 30.86 27.52
CA GLY A 73 -13.59 31.76 27.24
C GLY A 73 -12.54 31.83 28.36
N LYS A 74 -12.65 30.98 29.39
CA LYS A 74 -11.68 30.89 30.49
C LYS A 74 -11.03 29.52 30.52
N ILE A 75 -9.76 29.50 30.92
CA ILE A 75 -9.04 28.25 31.13
C ILE A 75 -9.70 27.50 32.28
N TYR A 76 -10.31 26.35 31.98
CA TYR A 76 -10.84 25.46 33.00
C TYR A 76 -9.68 24.69 33.65
N LYS A 77 -8.91 23.95 32.83
CA LYS A 77 -7.70 23.21 33.22
C LYS A 77 -6.74 23.07 32.04
N ALA A 78 -5.47 22.85 32.33
CA ALA A 78 -4.46 22.43 31.35
C ALA A 78 -3.66 21.24 31.91
N THR A 79 -3.22 20.34 31.04
CA THR A 79 -2.40 19.18 31.44
C THR A 79 -1.51 18.73 30.29
N SER A 80 -0.43 18.02 30.59
CA SER A 80 0.46 17.48 29.57
C SER A 80 -0.02 16.13 29.06
N THR A 81 0.26 15.84 27.79
CA THR A 81 -0.02 14.54 27.17
C THR A 81 0.87 13.43 27.70
N ASP A 82 0.31 12.23 27.87
CA ASP A 82 1.04 11.02 28.26
C ASP A 82 1.80 10.37 27.08
N ALA A 83 2.41 9.19 27.31
CA ALA A 83 3.14 8.43 26.29
C ALA A 83 2.28 8.00 25.08
N HIS A 84 0.95 8.02 25.21
CA HIS A 84 0.00 7.74 24.14
C HIS A 84 -0.56 9.02 23.51
N GLY A 85 -0.03 10.18 23.90
CA GLY A 85 -0.49 11.49 23.44
C GLY A 85 -1.81 11.92 24.05
N VAL A 86 -2.27 11.30 25.15
CA VAL A 86 -3.56 11.60 25.78
C VAL A 86 -3.38 12.63 26.90
N ALA A 87 -4.19 13.68 26.86
CA ALA A 87 -4.37 14.65 27.93
C ALA A 87 -5.77 14.47 28.53
N ALA A 88 -5.85 14.31 29.85
CA ALA A 88 -7.11 14.07 30.55
C ALA A 88 -7.25 14.92 31.82
N VAL A 89 -8.44 15.50 32.03
CA VAL A 89 -8.77 16.30 33.21
C VAL A 89 -10.15 15.95 33.76
N THR A 90 -10.33 16.01 35.08
CA THR A 90 -11.64 15.78 35.71
C THR A 90 -12.57 16.98 35.57
N PHE A 91 -13.85 16.71 35.31
CA PHE A 91 -14.93 17.69 35.28
C PHE A 91 -16.21 17.12 35.90
N THR A 92 -16.94 17.93 36.65
CA THR A 92 -18.21 17.55 37.29
C THR A 92 -19.27 18.58 36.90
N PRO A 93 -20.19 18.28 35.96
CA PRO A 93 -21.23 19.21 35.58
C PRO A 93 -22.21 19.41 36.74
N PRO A 94 -22.41 20.65 37.23
CA PRO A 94 -23.24 20.90 38.41
C PRO A 94 -24.74 20.67 38.16
N GLN A 95 -25.20 20.88 36.93
CA GLN A 95 -26.60 20.77 36.53
C GLN A 95 -26.75 20.18 35.13
N ALA A 96 -27.96 19.75 34.79
CA ALA A 96 -28.26 19.31 33.43
C ALA A 96 -28.06 20.46 32.42
N GLY A 97 -27.52 20.15 31.24
CA GLY A 97 -27.16 21.12 30.22
C GLY A 97 -26.02 20.63 29.33
N ASP A 98 -25.69 21.44 28.33
CA ASP A 98 -24.55 21.20 27.45
C ASP A 98 -23.37 22.07 27.87
N TYR A 99 -22.23 21.44 28.14
CA TYR A 99 -20.99 22.14 28.48
C TYR A 99 -20.03 21.97 27.31
N ARG A 100 -19.63 23.08 26.70
CA ARG A 100 -18.70 23.11 25.57
C ARG A 100 -17.32 23.51 26.06
N PHE A 101 -16.32 22.76 25.61
CA PHE A 101 -14.92 23.05 25.85
C PHE A 101 -14.23 23.30 24.52
N VAL A 102 -13.42 24.36 24.45
CA VAL A 102 -12.46 24.55 23.38
C VAL A 102 -11.14 23.93 23.84
N VAL A 103 -10.61 23.02 23.04
CA VAL A 103 -9.40 22.25 23.38
C VAL A 103 -8.29 22.58 22.42
N GLU A 104 -7.15 23.01 22.96
CA GLU A 104 -6.01 23.54 22.19
C GLU A 104 -4.69 22.95 22.69
N VAL A 105 -3.73 22.75 21.78
CA VAL A 105 -2.36 22.33 22.11
C VAL A 105 -1.50 23.59 22.18
N SER A 106 -0.67 23.72 23.21
CA SER A 106 0.29 24.82 23.29
C SER A 106 1.26 24.76 22.09
N PRO A 107 1.56 25.89 21.42
CA PRO A 107 2.54 25.91 20.34
C PRO A 107 3.97 25.59 20.83
N ASP A 108 4.24 25.71 22.13
CA ASP A 108 5.57 25.48 22.70
C ASP A 108 6.09 24.06 22.42
N GLY A 109 7.26 23.97 21.79
CA GLY A 109 7.92 22.69 21.48
C GLY A 109 7.45 22.03 20.18
N LEU A 110 6.61 22.69 19.39
CA LEU A 110 6.22 22.22 18.06
C LEU A 110 7.09 22.87 16.95
N PRO A 111 7.64 22.08 16.00
CA PRO A 111 8.35 22.60 14.83
C PRO A 111 7.44 23.28 13.78
N ASP A 112 6.15 22.92 13.74
CA ASP A 112 5.13 23.53 12.88
C ASP A 112 4.00 24.12 13.74
N ASP A 113 3.08 24.88 13.14
CA ASP A 113 1.90 25.40 13.83
C ASP A 113 1.08 24.26 14.49
N PRO A 114 0.52 24.49 15.70
CA PRO A 114 -0.35 23.51 16.34
C PRO A 114 -1.60 23.26 15.49
N PRO A 115 -2.20 22.06 15.57
CA PRO A 115 -3.48 21.79 14.92
C PRO A 115 -4.56 22.70 15.49
N ALA A 116 -5.57 23.05 14.69
CA ALA A 116 -6.67 23.90 15.12
C ALA A 116 -7.39 23.34 16.35
N ALA A 117 -7.87 24.28 17.16
CA ALA A 117 -8.70 24.04 18.32
C ALA A 117 -9.89 23.10 17.99
N ARG A 118 -10.22 22.21 18.93
CA ARG A 118 -11.33 21.27 18.79
C ARG A 118 -12.38 21.50 19.87
N GLU A 119 -13.65 21.50 19.47
CA GLU A 119 -14.76 21.56 20.41
C GLU A 119 -15.02 20.17 21.00
N LEU A 120 -15.04 20.06 22.33
CA LEU A 120 -15.48 18.90 23.10
C LEU A 120 -16.84 19.23 23.73
N LEU A 121 -17.83 18.35 23.56
CA LEU A 121 -19.16 18.49 24.13
C LEU A 121 -19.38 17.50 25.28
N VAL A 122 -19.76 18.01 26.44
CA VAL A 122 -20.33 17.22 27.54
C VAL A 122 -21.84 17.46 27.59
N ALA A 123 -22.62 16.44 27.22
CA ALA A 123 -24.08 16.47 27.35
C ALA A 123 -24.47 15.92 28.74
N CYS A 124 -24.78 16.82 29.67
CA CYS A 124 -25.26 16.46 30.99
C CYS A 124 -26.80 16.37 31.00
N ARG A 125 -27.36 15.22 31.37
CA ARG A 125 -28.80 14.94 31.34
C ARG A 125 -29.24 14.21 32.59
N ALA A 126 -30.48 14.41 33.02
CA ALA A 126 -31.07 13.55 34.05
C ALA A 126 -31.24 12.11 33.50
N ALA A 127 -31.22 11.12 34.38
CA ALA A 127 -31.19 9.71 34.01
C ALA A 127 -32.47 9.23 33.31
N ASP A 128 -33.57 9.96 33.45
CA ASP A 128 -34.89 9.68 32.89
C ASP A 128 -35.16 10.40 31.56
N VAL A 129 -34.23 11.24 31.07
CA VAL A 129 -34.41 11.97 29.81
C VAL A 129 -34.38 10.99 28.63
N PRO A 130 -35.43 11.00 27.77
CA PRO A 130 -35.44 10.18 26.56
C PRO A 130 -34.20 10.43 25.69
N THR A 131 -33.53 9.36 25.25
CA THR A 131 -32.30 9.44 24.46
C THR A 131 -32.45 8.68 23.15
N ALA A 132 -32.17 9.37 22.04
CA ALA A 132 -32.13 8.79 20.70
C ALA A 132 -30.67 8.57 20.30
N VAL A 133 -30.26 7.30 20.20
CA VAL A 133 -28.94 6.91 19.70
C VAL A 133 -29.02 6.75 18.19
N VAL A 134 -28.20 7.52 17.47
CA VAL A 134 -28.27 7.66 16.01
C VAL A 134 -26.94 7.23 15.41
N ASP A 135 -26.97 6.24 14.53
CA ASP A 135 -25.79 5.87 13.75
C ASP A 135 -25.43 6.94 12.72
N LEU A 136 -24.17 7.00 12.31
CA LEU A 136 -23.74 7.93 11.26
C LEU A 136 -23.86 7.32 9.87
N ASP A 137 -23.04 6.31 9.60
CA ASP A 137 -22.91 5.71 8.28
C ASP A 137 -24.19 5.00 7.86
N LYS A 138 -24.68 5.28 6.64
CA LYS A 138 -25.95 4.73 6.12
C LYS A 138 -27.20 5.05 6.94
N THR A 139 -27.12 6.00 7.86
CA THR A 139 -28.26 6.46 8.68
C THR A 139 -28.50 7.95 8.50
N VAL A 140 -27.58 8.80 8.96
CA VAL A 140 -27.61 10.25 8.67
C VAL A 140 -26.76 10.59 7.45
N VAL A 141 -25.80 9.74 7.10
CA VAL A 141 -25.01 9.85 5.88
C VAL A 141 -25.62 8.91 4.83
N ALA A 142 -26.04 9.42 3.68
CA ALA A 142 -26.66 8.59 2.62
C ALA A 142 -25.69 7.52 2.07
N SER A 143 -24.40 7.86 2.05
CA SER A 143 -23.32 7.00 1.60
C SER A 143 -22.69 6.17 2.72
N GLY A 144 -21.95 5.12 2.34
CA GLY A 144 -21.11 4.38 3.26
C GLY A 144 -19.84 5.18 3.64
N PHE A 145 -19.15 4.69 4.68
CA PHE A 145 -17.96 5.32 5.28
C PHE A 145 -16.88 5.75 4.27
N HIS A 146 -16.68 5.00 3.18
CA HIS A 146 -15.64 5.28 2.18
C HIS A 146 -15.86 6.62 1.43
N THR A 147 -17.10 7.08 1.26
CA THR A 147 -17.39 8.38 0.63
C THR A 147 -17.08 9.54 1.56
N VAL A 148 -17.16 9.31 2.89
CA VAL A 148 -16.81 10.31 3.91
C VAL A 148 -15.30 10.53 3.99
N LEU A 149 -14.50 9.51 3.67
CA LEU A 149 -13.04 9.64 3.58
C LEU A 149 -12.59 10.54 2.42
N LEU A 150 -13.42 10.66 1.37
CA LEU A 150 -13.02 11.24 0.07
C LEU A 150 -13.71 12.58 -0.27
N GLY A 151 -14.65 13.08 0.55
CA GLY A 151 -15.34 14.35 0.28
C GLY A 151 -16.38 14.77 1.34
N ASN A 152 -17.34 15.59 0.92
CA ASN A 152 -18.55 15.99 1.65
C ASN A 152 -19.71 15.03 1.32
N PRO A 153 -19.91 13.93 2.08
CA PRO A 153 -20.98 13.00 1.78
C PRO A 153 -22.34 13.67 1.95
N THR A 154 -23.31 13.33 1.11
CA THR A 154 -24.65 13.91 1.18
C THR A 154 -25.37 13.43 2.44
N PRO A 155 -26.04 14.32 3.19
CA PRO A 155 -26.92 13.89 4.27
C PRO A 155 -28.03 12.99 3.72
N MET A 156 -28.44 12.00 4.50
CA MET A 156 -29.62 11.21 4.22
C MET A 156 -30.81 12.16 4.11
N ALA A 157 -31.59 12.02 3.03
CA ALA A 157 -32.70 12.93 2.75
C ALA A 157 -33.60 13.10 3.98
N ARG A 158 -33.90 14.36 4.33
CA ARG A 158 -34.74 14.76 5.47
C ARG A 158 -34.22 14.40 6.86
N SER A 159 -33.08 13.72 6.97
CA SER A 159 -32.53 13.34 8.28
C SER A 159 -32.16 14.54 9.16
N PRO A 160 -31.64 15.69 8.66
CA PRO A 160 -31.43 16.86 9.51
C PRO A 160 -32.75 17.38 10.11
N GLU A 161 -33.82 17.48 9.33
CA GLU A 161 -35.13 17.95 9.82
C GLU A 161 -35.70 17.02 10.89
N VAL A 162 -35.63 15.70 10.65
CA VAL A 162 -36.13 14.68 11.59
C VAL A 162 -35.36 14.74 12.90
N LEU A 163 -34.03 14.84 12.86
CA LEU A 163 -33.22 14.87 14.07
C LEU A 163 -33.37 16.20 14.83
N ASN A 164 -33.49 17.34 14.14
CA ASN A 164 -33.80 18.61 14.80
C ASN A 164 -35.18 18.60 15.48
N ARG A 165 -36.17 17.91 14.90
CA ARG A 165 -37.46 17.71 15.55
C ARG A 165 -37.34 16.82 16.80
N LEU A 166 -36.62 15.71 16.70
CA LEU A 166 -36.39 14.80 17.84
C LEU A 166 -35.60 15.47 18.96
N ALA A 167 -34.63 16.32 18.63
CA ALA A 167 -33.81 17.04 19.60
C ALA A 167 -34.60 17.96 20.54
N ARG A 168 -35.87 18.29 20.22
CA ARG A 168 -36.75 19.08 21.10
C ARG A 168 -37.24 18.30 22.32
N THR A 169 -37.28 16.96 22.23
CA THR A 169 -37.83 16.08 23.27
C THR A 169 -36.89 14.97 23.67
N HIS A 170 -35.82 14.74 22.91
CA HIS A 170 -34.83 13.70 23.15
C HIS A 170 -33.42 14.27 23.17
N THR A 171 -32.56 13.65 23.96
CA THR A 171 -31.11 13.82 23.80
C THR A 171 -30.66 13.05 22.56
N ILE A 172 -30.06 13.73 21.60
CA ILE A 172 -29.49 13.08 20.41
C ILE A 172 -28.05 12.69 20.72
N VAL A 173 -27.73 11.41 20.56
CA VAL A 173 -26.37 10.87 20.71
C VAL A 173 -25.97 10.23 19.40
N PHE A 174 -24.92 10.75 18.76
CA PHE A 174 -24.39 10.12 17.56
C PHE A 174 -23.44 8.99 17.97
N LEU A 175 -23.67 7.79 17.46
CA LEU A 175 -22.85 6.61 17.77
C LEU A 175 -22.27 6.06 16.48
N THR A 176 -20.96 6.11 16.33
CA THR A 176 -20.29 5.61 15.13
C THR A 176 -19.17 4.64 15.47
N HIS A 177 -19.04 3.62 14.63
CA HIS A 177 -17.90 2.73 14.65
C HIS A 177 -16.71 3.31 13.88
N ARG A 178 -16.72 4.60 13.52
CA ARG A 178 -15.52 5.25 12.99
C ARG A 178 -14.44 5.32 14.08
N PRO A 179 -13.15 5.16 13.73
CA PRO A 179 -12.05 5.46 14.63
C PRO A 179 -12.07 6.93 15.09
N ASP A 180 -11.66 7.18 16.33
CA ASP A 180 -11.60 8.51 16.95
C ASP A 180 -10.83 9.57 16.13
N TYR A 181 -9.89 9.17 15.26
CA TYR A 181 -9.21 10.05 14.30
C TYR A 181 -10.16 10.80 13.34
N PHE A 182 -11.35 10.26 13.07
CA PHE A 182 -12.35 10.91 12.22
C PHE A 182 -13.30 11.82 12.98
N GLY A 183 -13.07 12.04 14.27
CA GLY A 183 -13.91 12.89 15.12
C GLY A 183 -14.03 14.30 14.59
N PRO A 184 -12.92 15.02 14.34
CA PRO A 184 -12.97 16.38 13.81
C PRO A 184 -13.81 16.48 12.54
N LYS A 185 -13.58 15.58 11.56
CA LYS A 185 -14.31 15.57 10.30
C LYS A 185 -15.80 15.24 10.48
N SER A 186 -16.12 14.26 11.32
CA SER A 186 -17.51 13.85 11.56
C SER A 186 -18.31 14.95 12.24
N LYS A 187 -17.73 15.63 13.24
CA LYS A 187 -18.36 16.76 13.94
C LYS A 187 -18.53 17.97 13.04
N ALA A 188 -17.49 18.34 12.28
CA ALA A 188 -17.56 19.43 11.32
C ALA A 188 -18.64 19.17 10.26
N TRP A 189 -18.72 17.93 9.76
CA TRP A 189 -19.74 17.54 8.77
C TRP A 189 -21.16 17.61 9.33
N LEU A 190 -21.40 17.12 10.55
CA LEU A 190 -22.71 17.22 11.21
C LEU A 190 -23.13 18.69 11.36
N LYS A 191 -22.22 19.55 11.83
CA LYS A 191 -22.45 20.98 11.98
C LYS A 191 -22.76 21.66 10.64
N ALA A 192 -21.96 21.37 9.62
CA ALA A 192 -22.11 21.96 8.27
C ALA A 192 -23.43 21.56 7.59
N ASN A 193 -24.00 20.40 7.93
CA ASN A 193 -25.26 19.90 7.36
C ASN A 193 -26.47 20.16 8.27
N GLY A 194 -26.35 21.05 9.26
CA GLY A 194 -27.47 21.51 10.07
C GLY A 194 -28.06 20.46 11.02
N TYR A 195 -27.29 19.43 11.41
CA TYR A 195 -27.72 18.49 12.44
C TYR A 195 -27.74 19.15 13.83
N PRO A 196 -28.63 18.71 14.74
CA PRO A 196 -28.65 19.23 16.10
C PRO A 196 -27.34 18.90 16.83
N PRO A 197 -26.91 19.75 17.79
CA PRO A 197 -25.75 19.45 18.61
C PRO A 197 -26.01 18.17 19.42
N GLY A 198 -25.00 17.30 19.48
CA GLY A 198 -25.06 16.07 20.25
C GLY A 198 -23.68 15.44 20.36
N PRO A 199 -23.39 14.69 21.45
CA PRO A 199 -22.11 14.03 21.61
C PRO A 199 -21.91 12.97 20.51
N VAL A 200 -20.71 12.94 19.93
CA VAL A 200 -20.32 11.92 18.95
C VAL A 200 -19.45 10.86 19.62
N LEU A 201 -20.07 9.73 19.92
CA LEU A 201 -19.41 8.56 20.51
C LEU A 201 -18.75 7.74 19.41
N MET A 202 -17.43 7.57 19.55
CA MET A 202 -16.59 6.94 18.54
C MET A 202 -15.85 5.73 19.10
N SER A 203 -15.55 4.79 18.23
CA SER A 203 -14.70 3.65 18.59
C SER A 203 -13.26 4.11 18.82
N THR A 204 -12.63 3.63 19.89
CA THR A 204 -11.18 3.68 19.99
C THR A 204 -10.58 2.71 18.97
N VAL A 205 -9.32 2.89 18.56
CA VAL A 205 -8.68 1.93 17.64
C VAL A 205 -8.72 0.50 18.18
N GLY A 206 -8.57 0.29 19.49
CA GLY A 206 -8.66 -1.04 20.10
C GLY A 206 -10.09 -1.60 20.04
N SER A 207 -11.11 -0.77 20.30
CA SER A 207 -12.52 -1.16 20.23
C SER A 207 -13.00 -1.39 18.79
N PHE A 208 -12.43 -0.66 17.82
CA PHE A 208 -12.73 -0.80 16.40
C PHE A 208 -12.48 -2.23 15.89
N LEU A 209 -11.47 -2.91 16.44
CA LEU A 209 -11.09 -4.26 16.05
C LEU A 209 -12.08 -5.33 16.50
N LYS A 210 -12.97 -5.02 17.45
CA LYS A 210 -14.00 -5.95 17.94
C LYS A 210 -15.22 -6.06 17.01
N GLY A 211 -15.29 -5.23 15.97
CA GLY A 211 -16.41 -5.16 15.03
C GLY A 211 -17.53 -4.19 15.46
N SER A 212 -18.20 -3.63 14.45
CA SER A 212 -19.21 -2.56 14.62
C SER A 212 -20.39 -2.98 15.48
N GLY A 213 -20.92 -4.19 15.26
CA GLY A 213 -22.05 -4.73 16.02
C GLY A 213 -21.73 -4.86 17.50
N THR A 214 -20.58 -5.45 17.84
CA THR A 214 -20.13 -5.64 19.22
C THR A 214 -19.94 -4.29 19.93
N TYR A 215 -19.20 -3.37 19.32
CA TYR A 215 -18.96 -2.05 19.88
C TYR A 215 -20.26 -1.27 20.14
N LYS A 216 -21.17 -1.24 19.15
CA LYS A 216 -22.45 -0.53 19.29
C LYS A 216 -23.33 -1.17 20.36
N SER A 217 -23.36 -2.50 20.42
CA SER A 217 -24.14 -3.23 21.43
C SER A 217 -23.59 -2.96 22.84
N GLU A 218 -22.28 -3.04 23.04
CA GLU A 218 -21.61 -2.71 24.31
C GLU A 218 -21.90 -1.26 24.73
N MET A 219 -21.79 -0.31 23.79
CA MET A 219 -22.02 1.10 24.08
C MET A 219 -23.49 1.39 24.42
N ILE A 220 -24.43 0.82 23.67
CA ILE A 220 -25.87 0.97 23.95
C ILE A 220 -26.22 0.32 25.29
N ALA A 221 -25.66 -0.85 25.61
CA ALA A 221 -25.86 -1.49 26.90
C ALA A 221 -25.33 -0.63 28.05
N ALA A 222 -24.13 -0.03 27.88
CA ALA A 222 -23.56 0.89 28.85
C ALA A 222 -24.40 2.16 29.03
N LEU A 223 -24.92 2.74 27.94
CA LEU A 223 -25.82 3.89 27.97
C LEU A 223 -27.13 3.55 28.67
N LYS A 224 -27.77 2.42 28.32
CA LYS A 224 -29.00 1.95 28.98
C LYS A 224 -28.79 1.82 30.47
N LYS A 225 -27.76 1.09 30.91
CA LYS A 225 -27.44 0.89 32.32
C LYS A 225 -27.28 2.21 33.08
N ARG A 226 -26.66 3.22 32.45
CA ARG A 226 -26.37 4.51 33.08
C ARG A 226 -27.54 5.49 33.06
N PHE A 227 -28.43 5.40 32.07
CA PHE A 227 -29.55 6.32 31.83
C PHE A 227 -30.91 5.60 31.77
N THR A 228 -31.19 4.72 32.74
CA THR A 228 -32.55 4.22 33.01
C THR A 228 -33.01 4.60 34.42
N ALA A 229 -34.32 4.81 34.56
CA ALA A 229 -34.96 5.25 35.80
C ALA A 229 -34.74 4.29 37.00
N GLU A 230 -34.55 2.99 36.78
CA GLU A 230 -34.45 1.99 37.86
C GLU A 230 -33.19 2.13 38.72
N GLU A 231 -32.02 2.47 38.15
CA GLU A 231 -30.80 2.72 38.94
C GLU A 231 -30.78 4.14 39.57
N ALA A 232 -31.46 5.10 38.94
CA ALA A 232 -31.48 6.50 39.39
C ALA A 232 -32.25 6.69 40.70
N VAL A 233 -33.34 5.94 40.92
CA VAL A 233 -34.08 5.93 42.18
C VAL A 233 -33.23 5.36 43.33
N HIS A 234 -32.33 4.42 43.05
CA HIS A 234 -31.46 3.82 44.08
C HIS A 234 -30.29 4.73 44.44
N LYS A 235 -29.57 5.29 43.46
CA LYS A 235 -28.44 6.22 43.69
C LYS A 235 -28.88 7.60 44.19
N GLY A 236 -30.06 8.08 43.76
CA GLY A 236 -30.67 9.32 44.25
C GLY A 236 -31.06 9.24 45.72
N ARG A 237 -31.63 8.10 46.17
CA ARG A 237 -31.95 7.86 47.59
C ARG A 237 -30.69 7.78 48.45
N ASP A 238 -29.63 7.11 47.98
CA ASP A 238 -28.37 7.01 48.73
C ASP A 238 -27.61 8.34 48.82
N ARG A 239 -27.63 9.18 47.76
CA ARG A 239 -27.03 10.52 47.80
C ARG A 239 -27.83 11.49 48.67
N HIS A 240 -29.16 11.53 48.54
CA HIS A 240 -29.99 12.37 49.41
C HIS A 240 -29.85 11.97 50.87
N ARG A 241 -29.78 10.67 51.17
CA ARG A 241 -29.53 10.17 52.53
C ARG A 241 -28.16 10.62 53.07
N ARG A 242 -27.08 10.54 52.28
CA ARG A 242 -25.74 11.02 52.70
C ARG A 242 -25.64 12.55 52.83
N GLN A 243 -26.40 13.29 52.03
CA GLN A 243 -26.42 14.75 52.08
C GLN A 243 -27.29 15.26 53.24
N ASP A 244 -28.39 14.56 53.55
CA ASP A 244 -29.20 14.78 54.76
C ASP A 244 -28.44 14.39 56.03
N GLU A 245 -27.69 13.28 56.04
CA GLU A 245 -26.83 12.89 57.17
C GLU A 245 -25.73 13.93 57.45
N ARG A 246 -25.18 14.58 56.40
CA ARG A 246 -24.25 15.71 56.55
C ARG A 246 -24.92 17.01 56.98
N ARG A 247 -26.17 17.28 56.55
CA ARG A 247 -26.93 18.47 56.96
C ARG A 247 -27.50 18.35 58.38
N ARG A 248 -27.77 17.14 58.86
CA ARG A 248 -28.31 16.87 60.21
C ARG A 248 -27.25 16.85 61.31
N GLY A 249 -25.98 17.09 61.00
CA GLY A 249 -24.93 17.25 62.01
C GLY A 249 -24.80 16.06 62.96
N VAL A 250 -25.00 14.83 62.47
CA VAL A 250 -24.89 13.63 63.31
C VAL A 250 -23.45 13.52 63.82
N PRO A 251 -23.20 13.62 65.13
CA PRO A 251 -21.85 13.60 65.68
C PRO A 251 -21.26 12.20 65.57
N ARG A 252 -20.01 12.12 65.07
CA ARG A 252 -19.15 10.96 65.32
C ARG A 252 -18.56 11.13 66.72
N GLU A 253 -19.17 10.49 67.71
CA GLU A 253 -18.53 10.32 69.02
C GLU A 253 -17.55 9.15 69.02
N ARG A 254 -16.47 9.39 69.76
CA ARG A 254 -15.26 8.58 69.96
C ARG A 254 -15.48 7.55 71.08
N ALA A 255 -14.73 6.46 71.01
CA ALA A 255 -14.03 5.89 72.16
C ALA A 255 -12.60 5.61 71.63
N GLU A 256 -11.56 6.40 71.97
CA GLU A 256 -10.74 6.34 73.20
C GLU A 256 -10.29 4.91 73.56
N GLY A 257 -9.00 4.57 73.68
CA GLY A 257 -7.79 5.39 73.67
C GLY A 257 -6.48 4.58 73.61
N VAL A 258 -5.42 5.29 73.21
CA VAL A 258 -4.05 5.45 73.81
C VAL A 258 -3.22 4.20 74.22
N PRO A 259 -1.88 4.24 74.03
CA PRO A 259 -1.06 3.09 73.63
C PRO A 259 -0.13 2.55 74.74
N ASP A 260 0.51 1.40 74.49
CA ASP A 260 1.90 1.15 74.91
C ASP A 260 2.51 -0.09 74.20
N HIS A 261 3.77 0.05 73.78
CA HIS A 261 4.75 -1.02 73.52
C HIS A 261 5.75 -0.96 74.70
N PRO A 262 6.49 -2.01 75.13
CA PRO A 262 7.15 -3.02 74.27
C PRO A 262 7.35 -4.45 74.90
N ASP A 263 8.12 -5.27 74.17
CA ASP A 263 9.03 -6.35 74.65
C ASP A 263 8.53 -7.82 74.76
N PRO A 264 9.42 -8.85 74.61
CA PRO A 264 9.15 -10.04 73.83
C PRO A 264 9.43 -11.31 74.70
N ARG A 265 9.57 -12.46 74.02
CA ARG A 265 10.11 -13.74 74.53
C ARG A 265 9.13 -14.67 75.24
N ARG A 266 9.35 -15.95 74.89
CA ARG A 266 8.94 -17.23 75.53
C ARG A 266 7.52 -17.70 75.20
N ARG A 267 7.24 -18.99 74.99
CA ARG A 267 8.00 -20.22 74.66
C ARG A 267 6.93 -21.34 74.60
N ARG A 268 7.13 -22.33 73.70
CA ARG A 268 6.71 -23.76 73.81
C ARG A 268 5.20 -24.06 73.72
N ALA A 269 4.72 -25.22 73.25
CA ALA A 269 5.23 -26.39 72.52
C ALA A 269 4.05 -27.34 72.24
N ARG A 270 4.07 -28.07 71.11
CA ARG A 270 3.65 -29.49 70.87
C ARG A 270 3.65 -29.74 69.36
N ASP A 271 4.62 -30.51 68.83
CA ASP A 271 4.56 -31.97 68.55
C ASP A 271 3.36 -32.35 67.65
N THR A 272 3.51 -32.94 66.46
CA THR A 272 4.30 -34.15 66.12
C THR A 272 4.63 -34.28 64.61
N ARG A 273 5.84 -34.83 64.34
CA ARG A 273 6.26 -35.87 63.35
C ARG A 273 5.64 -35.87 61.92
N GLY A 274 6.41 -36.02 60.84
CA GLY A 274 7.81 -36.42 60.71
C GLY A 274 8.34 -36.48 59.27
N ALA A 275 9.66 -36.71 59.21
CA ALA A 275 10.51 -37.37 58.20
C ALA A 275 10.22 -37.12 56.68
N GLY A 276 11.18 -36.72 55.85
CA GLY A 276 12.64 -36.71 56.00
C GLY A 276 13.35 -35.75 55.05
N ARG A 277 14.37 -35.07 55.61
CA ARG A 277 15.81 -35.11 55.25
C ARG A 277 16.16 -35.63 53.85
N LEU A 278 17.14 -35.11 53.10
CA LEU A 278 18.26 -34.14 53.22
C LEU A 278 18.93 -34.23 51.82
N ASP A 279 19.77 -33.34 51.29
CA ASP A 279 20.17 -31.95 51.50
C ASP A 279 21.33 -31.72 50.51
N GLN A 280 21.57 -30.45 50.15
CA GLN A 280 22.90 -29.86 49.86
C GLN A 280 23.74 -30.49 48.73
N GLY A 281 24.23 -29.76 47.72
CA GLY A 281 24.79 -28.42 47.78
C GLY A 281 26.16 -28.45 47.05
N PRO A 282 26.71 -27.30 46.63
CA PRO A 282 27.52 -27.19 45.40
C PRO A 282 29.02 -26.85 45.65
N ALA A 283 29.89 -27.09 44.65
CA ALA A 283 31.13 -26.32 44.36
C ALA A 283 31.92 -27.00 43.20
N ARG A 284 32.19 -26.31 42.08
CA ARG A 284 33.45 -25.64 41.68
C ARG A 284 34.74 -26.49 41.76
N CYS A 285 35.38 -26.74 40.60
CA CYS A 285 36.73 -26.27 40.18
C CYS A 285 37.33 -27.14 39.05
N ARG A 286 37.95 -26.48 38.05
CA ARG A 286 38.96 -27.02 37.07
C ARG A 286 40.32 -27.25 37.79
N PRO A 287 41.46 -27.64 37.15
CA PRO A 287 41.78 -28.12 35.77
C PRO A 287 42.72 -29.36 35.69
N GLY A 288 43.02 -29.84 34.46
CA GLY A 288 44.38 -30.25 34.06
C GLY A 288 44.61 -31.70 33.61
N GLY A 289 45.33 -31.87 32.48
CA GLY A 289 46.37 -32.91 32.36
C GLY A 289 46.29 -33.90 31.18
N ASP A 290 47.20 -33.70 30.23
CA ASP A 290 47.70 -34.56 29.14
C ASP A 290 47.89 -36.08 29.45
N ARG A 291 47.78 -36.93 28.41
CA ARG A 291 48.91 -37.69 27.79
C ARG A 291 48.49 -38.83 26.83
N MET A 292 49.15 -38.80 25.66
CA MET A 292 49.78 -39.88 24.86
C MET A 292 49.11 -41.25 24.63
N GLY A 293 48.88 -41.57 23.34
CA GLY A 293 49.70 -42.53 22.58
C GLY A 293 49.29 -44.03 22.55
N PRO A 294 49.95 -44.87 21.70
CA PRO A 294 49.42 -45.32 20.40
C PRO A 294 49.56 -46.84 20.11
N GLY A 295 49.11 -47.28 18.91
CA GLY A 295 49.43 -48.57 18.26
C GLY A 295 48.29 -49.00 17.33
N GLY A 296 48.43 -49.19 16.01
CA GLY A 296 49.32 -50.07 15.23
C GLY A 296 48.42 -51.10 14.52
N GLY A 297 48.57 -51.58 13.28
CA GLY A 297 49.54 -51.44 12.20
C GLY A 297 49.26 -52.56 11.17
N GLY A 298 49.68 -52.34 9.91
CA GLY A 298 49.99 -53.38 8.90
C GLY A 298 48.97 -53.56 7.76
N ALA A 299 49.33 -53.87 6.50
CA ALA A 299 50.60 -53.94 5.80
C ALA A 299 50.33 -54.33 4.31
N VAL A 300 51.03 -53.68 3.34
CA VAL A 300 51.78 -54.28 2.19
C VAL A 300 50.92 -54.95 1.06
N ARG A 301 51.08 -54.76 -0.27
CA ARG A 301 52.26 -54.68 -1.17
C ARG A 301 51.87 -54.18 -2.58
N ALA A 302 52.84 -53.62 -3.30
CA ALA A 302 52.80 -53.21 -4.71
C ALA A 302 53.29 -54.31 -5.69
N ARG A 303 52.92 -54.22 -6.99
CA ARG A 303 53.84 -54.38 -8.15
C ARG A 303 53.19 -54.07 -9.52
N GLN A 304 54.04 -53.56 -10.41
CA GLN A 304 53.89 -53.16 -11.82
C GLN A 304 53.53 -54.31 -12.78
N VAL A 305 53.08 -53.97 -14.01
CA VAL A 305 53.64 -54.36 -15.35
C VAL A 305 52.62 -54.02 -16.47
N SER A 306 53.07 -53.38 -17.57
CA SER A 306 52.42 -53.31 -18.92
C SER A 306 53.17 -54.29 -19.88
N PRO A 307 52.89 -54.51 -21.20
CA PRO A 307 51.90 -53.93 -22.16
C PRO A 307 51.33 -54.96 -23.24
N LEU A 308 50.67 -54.44 -24.30
CA LEU A 308 50.36 -55.03 -25.66
C LEU A 308 49.27 -56.15 -25.72
N SER A 309 48.34 -56.27 -26.69
CA SER A 309 48.42 -56.16 -28.16
C SER A 309 47.03 -56.23 -28.88
N HIS A 310 46.99 -55.66 -30.09
CA HIS A 310 46.32 -56.01 -31.37
C HIS A 310 44.88 -56.57 -31.51
N GLY A 311 44.16 -56.01 -32.52
CA GLY A 311 43.02 -56.61 -33.23
C GLY A 311 42.51 -55.69 -34.37
N LYS A 312 42.73 -56.11 -35.63
CA LYS A 312 42.58 -55.39 -36.91
C LYS A 312 41.31 -55.82 -37.68
N GLU A 313 40.78 -54.95 -38.57
CA GLU A 313 40.22 -55.17 -39.94
C GLU A 313 39.24 -56.37 -40.21
N THR A 314 38.15 -56.33 -41.01
CA THR A 314 37.96 -55.83 -42.40
C THR A 314 36.46 -55.95 -42.85
N GLN A 315 36.04 -55.03 -43.73
CA GLN A 315 35.23 -55.14 -45.00
C GLN A 315 33.89 -55.91 -45.16
N GLU A 316 32.83 -55.15 -45.57
CA GLU A 316 31.99 -55.18 -46.81
C GLU A 316 31.53 -56.51 -47.51
N PRO A 317 30.59 -56.51 -48.50
CA PRO A 317 29.39 -55.69 -48.79
C PRO A 317 28.18 -56.54 -49.33
N GLY A 318 27.04 -55.90 -49.70
CA GLY A 318 26.02 -56.54 -50.56
C GLY A 318 24.66 -55.81 -50.74
N ARG A 319 24.47 -55.22 -51.93
CA ARG A 319 23.20 -54.73 -52.56
C ARG A 319 22.39 -55.92 -53.15
N PRO A 320 21.11 -55.82 -53.67
CA PRO A 320 20.59 -54.78 -54.60
C PRO A 320 19.06 -54.42 -54.53
N ALA A 321 18.66 -53.22 -55.02
CA ALA A 321 17.86 -52.89 -56.23
C ALA A 321 16.31 -52.84 -56.11
N GLN A 322 15.69 -51.69 -56.46
CA GLN A 322 14.81 -51.49 -57.63
C GLN A 322 14.17 -50.07 -57.68
N GLU A 323 14.20 -49.48 -58.88
CA GLU A 323 13.48 -48.30 -59.41
C GLU A 323 12.06 -48.74 -59.94
N PRO A 324 11.13 -47.90 -60.50
CA PRO A 324 11.35 -46.68 -61.33
C PRO A 324 10.28 -45.53 -61.34
N ARG A 325 10.65 -44.39 -61.98
CA ARG A 325 9.88 -43.44 -62.87
C ARG A 325 8.54 -42.81 -62.38
N GLY A 326 8.12 -41.58 -62.68
CA GLY A 326 8.56 -40.46 -63.54
C GLY A 326 7.34 -39.65 -64.08
N ARG A 327 7.50 -38.32 -64.29
CA ARG A 327 6.66 -37.38 -65.10
C ARG A 327 5.21 -37.09 -64.59
N GLN A 328 4.52 -35.96 -64.83
CA GLN A 328 4.66 -34.80 -65.72
C GLN A 328 3.75 -33.64 -65.25
N ALA A 329 4.03 -32.41 -65.71
CA ALA A 329 3.28 -31.18 -65.47
C ALA A 329 1.94 -31.09 -66.23
N ARG A 330 1.02 -30.25 -65.75
CA ARG A 330 0.06 -29.50 -66.59
C ARG A 330 -0.45 -28.21 -65.90
N MET A 331 -0.28 -27.10 -66.61
CA MET A 331 -0.94 -25.81 -66.42
C MET A 331 -2.43 -25.91 -66.77
N THR A 332 -3.28 -25.16 -66.07
CA THR A 332 -4.41 -24.44 -66.67
C THR A 332 -4.75 -23.19 -65.89
N THR A 333 -4.86 -22.10 -66.64
CA THR A 333 -5.23 -20.73 -66.27
C THR A 333 -6.75 -20.58 -66.21
N ARG A 334 -7.33 -19.93 -65.18
CA ARG A 334 -8.57 -19.14 -65.35
C ARG A 334 -8.82 -18.12 -64.23
N ALA A 335 -8.59 -16.87 -64.64
CA ALA A 335 -9.22 -15.58 -64.32
C ALA A 335 -10.34 -15.44 -63.26
N LEU A 336 -10.11 -14.43 -62.41
CA LEU A 336 -10.99 -13.31 -62.00
C LEU A 336 -12.28 -13.59 -61.19
N ALA A 337 -12.19 -13.31 -59.89
CA ALA A 337 -13.26 -12.65 -59.14
C ALA A 337 -12.66 -11.59 -58.20
N VAL A 338 -12.97 -10.32 -58.49
CA VAL A 338 -12.58 -9.15 -57.71
C VAL A 338 -13.36 -9.17 -56.38
N ARG A 339 -12.65 -9.21 -55.25
CA ARG A 339 -13.20 -8.88 -53.93
C ARG A 339 -12.59 -7.56 -53.45
N PRO A 340 -13.37 -6.65 -52.85
CA PRO A 340 -12.90 -5.34 -52.44
C PRO A 340 -11.89 -5.46 -51.30
N VAL A 341 -10.76 -4.79 -51.47
CA VAL A 341 -9.69 -4.64 -50.47
C VAL A 341 -10.23 -3.78 -49.33
N ARG A 342 -10.35 -4.36 -48.12
CA ARG A 342 -10.43 -3.60 -46.87
C ARG A 342 -9.08 -2.92 -46.63
N PRO A 343 -9.03 -1.67 -46.14
CA PRO A 343 -7.77 -1.00 -45.84
C PRO A 343 -7.08 -1.74 -44.69
N ALA A 344 -5.97 -2.40 -44.99
CA ALA A 344 -5.09 -2.98 -44.00
C ALA A 344 -4.32 -1.84 -43.31
N ASP A 345 -4.66 -1.63 -42.05
CA ASP A 345 -3.97 -0.75 -41.12
C ASP A 345 -2.55 -1.33 -40.85
N ARG A 346 -1.60 -0.99 -41.72
CA ARG A 346 -0.18 -1.35 -41.57
C ARG A 346 0.59 -0.17 -40.97
N ARG A 347 0.67 -0.12 -39.64
CA ARG A 347 1.74 0.63 -38.96
C ARG A 347 3.06 -0.11 -39.19
N CYS A 348 3.85 0.39 -40.14
CA CYS A 348 5.11 -0.21 -40.58
C CYS A 348 6.24 0.07 -39.56
N PRO A 349 6.98 -0.94 -39.06
CA PRO A 349 8.07 -0.74 -38.09
C PRO A 349 9.26 0.06 -38.64
N VAL A 350 9.37 0.18 -39.98
CA VAL A 350 10.45 0.92 -40.66
C VAL A 350 10.35 2.44 -40.42
N ARG A 351 9.14 2.99 -40.26
CA ARG A 351 8.95 4.43 -39.95
C ARG A 351 9.29 4.76 -38.50
N ALA A 352 9.09 3.84 -37.56
CA ALA A 352 9.48 4.00 -36.16
C ALA A 352 11.00 3.96 -35.99
N ALA A 353 11.68 3.06 -36.70
CA ALA A 353 13.16 2.98 -36.68
C ALA A 353 13.81 4.24 -37.30
N ALA A 354 13.28 4.74 -38.41
CA ALA A 354 13.77 5.98 -39.03
C ALA A 354 13.51 7.21 -38.14
N ALA A 355 12.33 7.33 -37.52
CA ALA A 355 12.02 8.41 -36.59
C ALA A 355 12.87 8.35 -35.30
N MET A 356 13.21 7.15 -34.83
CA MET A 356 14.07 6.93 -33.67
C MET A 356 15.54 7.26 -33.98
N MET A 357 16.03 6.93 -35.18
CA MET A 357 17.37 7.30 -35.62
C MET A 357 17.50 8.82 -35.76
N THR A 358 16.50 9.48 -36.36
CA THR A 358 16.43 10.94 -36.43
C THR A 358 16.30 11.57 -35.04
N ALA A 359 15.54 10.99 -34.11
CA ALA A 359 15.42 11.51 -32.75
C ALA A 359 16.72 11.38 -31.94
N VAL A 360 17.49 10.31 -32.10
CA VAL A 360 18.80 10.15 -31.44
C VAL A 360 19.83 11.10 -32.07
N LEU A 361 19.84 11.25 -33.39
CA LEU A 361 20.68 12.23 -34.09
C LEU A 361 20.29 13.68 -33.73
N VAL A 362 19.00 13.98 -33.58
CA VAL A 362 18.48 15.29 -33.16
C VAL A 362 18.73 15.54 -31.67
N LEU A 363 18.63 14.53 -30.80
CA LEU A 363 19.00 14.66 -29.37
C LEU A 363 20.51 14.84 -29.18
N ALA A 364 21.33 14.21 -30.03
CA ALA A 364 22.78 14.42 -30.04
C ALA A 364 23.19 15.79 -30.61
N SER A 365 22.38 16.38 -31.50
CA SER A 365 22.66 17.68 -32.14
C SER A 365 21.97 18.88 -31.48
N ALA A 366 20.89 18.69 -30.72
CA ALA A 366 20.11 19.77 -30.11
C ALA A 366 20.53 20.13 -28.66
N GLY A 367 21.52 19.45 -28.07
CA GLY A 367 22.04 19.78 -26.74
C GLY A 367 23.45 19.28 -26.56
N CYS A 368 24.42 20.20 -26.57
CA CYS A 368 25.83 19.91 -26.31
C CYS A 368 25.96 19.19 -24.96
N ILE A 369 26.39 17.93 -24.97
CA ILE A 369 26.68 17.20 -23.74
C ILE A 369 27.97 17.76 -23.18
N ALA A 370 27.83 18.55 -22.13
CA ALA A 370 28.97 19.19 -21.51
C ALA A 370 29.70 18.17 -20.65
N SER A 371 31.01 18.07 -20.84
CA SER A 371 31.87 17.17 -20.07
C SER A 371 32.88 17.97 -19.28
N HIS A 372 32.92 17.76 -17.98
CA HIS A 372 33.79 18.48 -17.05
C HIS A 372 34.55 17.47 -16.18
N ASN A 373 35.69 17.87 -15.64
CA ASN A 373 36.38 17.07 -14.62
C ASN A 373 35.46 16.95 -13.40
N LEU A 374 35.43 15.75 -12.81
CA LEU A 374 34.68 15.53 -11.59
C LEU A 374 35.35 16.26 -10.42
N ALA A 375 34.57 16.90 -9.56
CA ALA A 375 35.12 17.52 -8.36
C ALA A 375 35.66 16.45 -7.41
N GLU A 376 36.76 16.76 -6.73
CA GLU A 376 37.38 15.84 -5.78
C GLU A 376 36.37 15.39 -4.70
N GLY A 377 36.31 14.07 -4.46
CA GLY A 377 35.42 13.46 -3.47
C GLY A 377 33.93 13.51 -3.81
N GLU A 378 33.51 13.98 -4.99
CA GLU A 378 32.09 14.00 -5.37
C GLU A 378 31.49 12.60 -5.43
N LEU A 379 32.12 11.67 -6.17
CA LEU A 379 31.67 10.28 -6.24
C LEU A 379 31.73 9.60 -4.87
N THR A 380 32.75 9.93 -4.06
CA THR A 380 32.90 9.43 -2.69
C THR A 380 31.73 9.86 -1.79
N ARG A 381 31.22 11.09 -1.91
CA ARG A 381 30.06 11.57 -1.15
C ARG A 381 28.80 10.74 -1.42
N TYR A 382 28.58 10.33 -2.67
CA TYR A 382 27.47 9.45 -3.02
C TYR A 382 27.66 8.04 -2.45
N THR A 383 28.88 7.49 -2.51
CA THR A 383 29.14 6.14 -1.99
C THR A 383 29.20 6.07 -0.48
N SER A 384 29.69 7.10 0.21
CA SER A 384 29.73 7.14 1.68
C SER A 384 28.34 7.26 2.29
N ALA A 385 27.36 7.72 1.51
CA ALA A 385 25.97 7.85 1.96
C ALA A 385 25.20 6.53 1.88
N GLN A 386 25.76 5.46 1.29
CA GLN A 386 25.06 4.19 1.07
C GLN A 386 24.43 3.67 2.35
N ALA A 387 23.18 3.21 2.24
CA ALA A 387 22.46 2.70 3.39
C ALA A 387 23.16 1.48 3.95
N ASP A 388 23.42 1.47 5.26
CA ASP A 388 23.82 0.26 5.94
C ASP A 388 22.64 -0.73 5.96
N THR A 389 22.81 -1.86 5.29
CA THR A 389 21.82 -2.91 5.08
C THR A 389 22.16 -4.20 5.85
N ALA A 390 23.28 -4.21 6.58
CA ALA A 390 23.74 -5.39 7.32
C ALA A 390 22.89 -5.66 8.57
N ASP A 391 22.45 -4.61 9.28
CA ASP A 391 21.61 -4.72 10.46
C ASP A 391 20.20 -4.16 10.24
N LEU A 392 19.27 -5.05 9.89
CA LEU A 392 17.85 -4.72 9.72
C LEU A 392 17.00 -5.13 10.94
N GLY A 393 17.61 -5.69 11.98
CA GLY A 393 16.89 -6.29 13.10
C GLY A 393 15.96 -7.46 12.71
N PRO A 394 15.18 -8.01 13.64
CA PRO A 394 14.23 -9.08 13.35
C PRO A 394 13.11 -8.60 12.42
N TYR A 395 12.54 -9.51 11.63
CA TYR A 395 11.36 -9.19 10.84
C TYR A 395 10.19 -8.84 11.78
N TYR A 396 9.51 -7.74 11.49
CA TYR A 396 8.28 -7.37 12.18
C TYR A 396 7.08 -7.90 11.39
N ARG A 397 5.99 -8.12 12.11
CA ARG A 397 4.75 -8.61 11.55
C ARG A 397 3.83 -7.43 11.24
N PRO A 398 3.71 -6.97 9.98
CA PRO A 398 2.93 -5.79 9.70
C PRO A 398 1.46 -6.00 10.06
N SER A 399 0.91 -5.12 10.88
CA SER A 399 -0.52 -5.15 11.20
C SER A 399 -1.31 -4.29 10.21
N ILE A 400 -2.45 -4.79 9.79
CA ILE A 400 -3.47 -4.05 9.04
C ILE A 400 -4.80 -4.43 9.69
N GLY A 401 -5.68 -3.48 10.01
CA GLY A 401 -6.98 -3.81 10.63
C GLY A 401 -6.87 -4.83 11.78
N GLY A 402 -5.90 -4.68 12.68
CA GLY A 402 -5.73 -5.52 13.88
C GLY A 402 -5.01 -6.85 13.70
N ARG A 403 -5.21 -7.56 12.57
CA ARG A 403 -4.50 -8.82 12.31
C ARG A 403 -3.02 -8.60 12.02
N ARG A 404 -2.14 -9.50 12.46
CA ARG A 404 -0.72 -9.52 12.10
C ARG A 404 -0.51 -10.33 10.82
N LEU A 405 0.17 -9.72 9.85
CA LEU A 405 0.66 -10.45 8.67
C LEU A 405 1.87 -11.31 9.05
N PRO A 406 2.17 -12.33 8.23
CA PRO A 406 3.51 -12.90 8.20
C PRO A 406 4.53 -11.78 7.93
N GLY A 407 5.56 -11.73 8.77
CA GLY A 407 6.73 -10.88 8.57
C GLY A 407 7.64 -11.40 7.46
N LYS A 408 7.51 -12.69 7.09
CA LYS A 408 8.21 -13.33 5.98
C LYS A 408 7.26 -14.08 5.03
N TRP A 409 7.48 -13.93 3.74
CA TRP A 409 6.77 -14.64 2.67
C TRP A 409 7.77 -15.32 1.76
N VAL A 410 7.59 -16.60 1.48
CA VAL A 410 8.43 -17.38 0.56
C VAL A 410 7.55 -17.90 -0.57
N VAL A 411 7.81 -17.45 -1.78
CA VAL A 411 7.10 -17.85 -3.00
C VAL A 411 8.05 -18.67 -3.84
N ARG A 412 7.87 -20.00 -3.88
CA ARG A 412 8.73 -20.89 -4.66
C ARG A 412 8.12 -21.22 -6.00
N ARG A 413 8.95 -21.37 -7.03
CA ARG A 413 8.52 -21.99 -8.28
C ARG A 413 8.25 -23.48 -8.04
N HIS A 414 7.15 -23.98 -8.61
CA HIS A 414 6.86 -25.42 -8.61
C HIS A 414 6.47 -25.88 -10.03
N PRO A 415 7.05 -26.98 -10.55
CA PRO A 415 6.76 -27.42 -11.91
C PRO A 415 5.33 -28.00 -12.04
N SER A 416 4.82 -28.67 -11.01
CA SER A 416 3.46 -29.20 -11.02
C SER A 416 2.45 -28.12 -10.66
N LEU A 417 1.49 -27.93 -11.55
CA LEU A 417 0.36 -27.05 -11.34
C LEU A 417 -0.49 -27.47 -10.13
N ILE A 418 -0.88 -28.74 -10.07
CA ILE A 418 -1.75 -29.29 -9.01
C ILE A 418 -1.15 -29.03 -7.63
N TRP A 419 0.14 -29.31 -7.46
CA TRP A 419 0.84 -29.06 -6.19
C TRP A 419 0.93 -27.58 -5.83
N ALA A 420 1.15 -26.71 -6.81
CA ALA A 420 1.13 -25.26 -6.60
C ALA A 420 -0.26 -24.79 -6.15
N THR A 421 -1.33 -25.28 -6.78
CA THR A 421 -2.73 -24.97 -6.41
C THR A 421 -3.00 -25.39 -4.97
N ILE A 422 -2.65 -26.64 -4.59
CA ILE A 422 -2.79 -27.13 -3.21
C ILE A 422 -1.99 -26.28 -2.23
N SER A 423 -0.77 -25.89 -2.60
CA SER A 423 0.08 -25.03 -1.78
C SER A 423 -0.54 -23.65 -1.54
N LEU A 424 -1.11 -23.03 -2.59
CA LEU A 424 -1.81 -21.75 -2.49
C LEU A 424 -3.05 -21.82 -1.59
N VAL A 425 -3.86 -22.87 -1.74
CA VAL A 425 -5.05 -23.08 -0.89
C VAL A 425 -4.64 -23.26 0.58
N ARG A 426 -3.65 -24.12 0.85
CA ARG A 426 -3.12 -24.32 2.22
C ARG A 426 -2.52 -23.05 2.79
N ALA A 427 -1.83 -22.26 1.98
CA ALA A 427 -1.32 -20.95 2.39
C ALA A 427 -2.47 -20.02 2.78
N GLY A 428 -3.54 -19.96 2.00
CA GLY A 428 -4.75 -19.21 2.33
C GLY A 428 -5.38 -19.60 3.67
N ASP A 429 -5.45 -20.90 3.97
CA ASP A 429 -5.95 -21.37 5.27
C ASP A 429 -4.98 -21.03 6.41
N ARG A 430 -3.67 -21.20 6.20
CA ARG A 430 -2.67 -20.83 7.21
C ARG A 430 -2.68 -19.33 7.52
N LEU A 431 -2.95 -18.46 6.54
CA LEU A 431 -3.06 -17.01 6.78
C LEU A 431 -4.13 -16.65 7.80
N LYS A 432 -5.20 -17.45 7.93
CA LYS A 432 -6.26 -17.26 8.93
C LYS A 432 -5.73 -17.41 10.36
N ALA A 433 -4.69 -18.23 10.55
CA ALA A 433 -4.03 -18.45 11.83
C ALA A 433 -2.95 -17.40 12.16
N GLU A 434 -2.76 -16.38 11.32
CA GLU A 434 -1.74 -15.33 11.50
C GLU A 434 -0.35 -15.92 11.80
N PRO A 435 0.29 -16.61 10.85
CA PRO A 435 1.62 -17.14 11.06
C PRO A 435 2.66 -16.02 10.98
N GLU A 436 3.85 -16.26 11.52
CA GLU A 436 4.98 -15.33 11.41
C GLU A 436 5.63 -15.36 10.03
N GLU A 437 5.63 -16.54 9.43
CA GLU A 437 6.12 -16.81 8.08
C GLU A 437 5.08 -17.60 7.30
N ILE A 438 5.02 -17.35 5.99
CA ILE A 438 4.23 -18.15 5.08
C ILE A 438 5.04 -18.56 3.86
N GLU A 439 4.90 -19.82 3.47
CA GLU A 439 5.49 -20.37 2.26
C GLU A 439 4.39 -20.88 1.34
N LEU A 440 4.53 -20.59 0.05
CA LEU A 440 3.62 -21.03 -1.00
C LEU A 440 4.38 -21.33 -2.29
N ALA A 441 3.81 -22.22 -3.10
CA ALA A 441 4.38 -22.64 -4.37
C ALA A 441 3.53 -22.12 -5.53
N VAL A 442 4.17 -21.61 -6.57
CA VAL A 442 3.53 -21.03 -7.76
C VAL A 442 4.07 -21.73 -9.00
N SER A 443 3.18 -22.22 -9.85
CA SER A 443 3.56 -22.82 -11.13
C SER A 443 3.68 -21.78 -12.24
N LEU A 444 4.31 -22.15 -13.35
CA LEU A 444 4.39 -21.28 -14.53
C LEU A 444 2.99 -20.87 -15.03
N ALA A 445 2.03 -21.79 -15.02
CA ALA A 445 0.65 -21.49 -15.43
C ALA A 445 0.00 -20.42 -14.53
N HIS A 446 0.14 -20.53 -13.20
CA HIS A 446 -0.34 -19.50 -12.27
C HIS A 446 0.33 -18.13 -12.53
N ALA A 447 1.64 -18.12 -12.74
CA ALA A 447 2.39 -16.89 -12.99
C ALA A 447 2.01 -16.24 -14.33
N THR A 448 1.84 -17.04 -15.40
CA THR A 448 1.35 -16.57 -16.71
C THR A 448 -0.06 -15.99 -16.60
N ALA A 449 -0.95 -16.67 -15.87
CA ALA A 449 -2.29 -16.17 -15.63
C ALA A 449 -2.26 -14.83 -14.87
N LEU A 450 -1.45 -14.72 -13.82
CA LEU A 450 -1.22 -13.46 -13.11
C LEU A 450 -0.67 -12.38 -14.04
N ALA A 451 0.34 -12.68 -14.87
CA ALA A 451 0.92 -11.73 -15.81
C ALA A 451 -0.13 -11.19 -16.78
N ASN A 452 -1.03 -12.03 -17.28
CA ASN A 452 -2.10 -11.60 -18.17
C ASN A 452 -3.10 -10.67 -17.46
N VAL A 453 -3.47 -10.99 -16.22
CA VAL A 453 -4.32 -10.11 -15.39
C VAL A 453 -3.63 -8.77 -15.13
N LEU A 454 -2.34 -8.77 -14.81
CA LEU A 454 -1.55 -7.56 -14.59
C LEU A 454 -1.42 -6.72 -15.86
N ALA A 455 -1.25 -7.35 -17.01
CA ALA A 455 -1.18 -6.67 -18.31
C ALA A 455 -2.51 -5.97 -18.63
N ASP A 456 -3.63 -6.66 -18.43
CA ASP A 456 -4.96 -6.09 -18.66
C ASP A 456 -5.28 -4.96 -17.69
N ALA A 457 -4.93 -5.12 -16.40
CA ALA A 457 -5.06 -4.07 -15.40
C ALA A 457 -4.15 -2.87 -15.70
N ARG A 458 -2.93 -3.10 -16.17
CA ARG A 458 -1.99 -2.06 -16.58
C ARG A 458 -2.57 -1.25 -17.72
N LEU A 459 -3.02 -1.90 -18.79
CA LEU A 459 -3.60 -1.23 -19.96
C LEU A 459 -4.85 -0.43 -19.56
N ALA A 460 -5.71 -0.99 -18.70
CA ALA A 460 -6.88 -0.28 -18.17
C ALA A 460 -6.48 0.99 -17.40
N ILE A 461 -5.40 0.96 -16.62
CA ILE A 461 -4.92 2.13 -15.88
C ILE A 461 -4.20 3.13 -16.81
N GLU A 462 -3.46 2.67 -17.83
CA GLU A 462 -2.86 3.54 -18.85
C GLU A 462 -3.93 4.30 -19.62
N ASP A 463 -4.99 3.61 -20.04
CA ASP A 463 -6.15 4.23 -20.69
C ASP A 463 -6.77 5.32 -19.79
N LEU A 464 -6.86 5.08 -18.47
CA LEU A 464 -7.31 6.07 -17.47
C LEU A 464 -6.30 7.20 -17.20
N ALA A 465 -5.00 6.96 -17.35
CA ALA A 465 -3.97 7.98 -17.14
C ALA A 465 -3.94 8.99 -18.29
N ASP A 466 -4.03 8.49 -19.52
CA ASP A 466 -4.12 9.26 -20.77
C ASP A 466 -5.31 10.23 -20.79
N ILE A 467 -6.35 9.89 -20.02
CA ILE A 467 -7.58 10.66 -19.86
C ILE A 467 -7.38 11.94 -19.04
N SER A 468 -6.41 12.02 -18.12
CA SER A 468 -6.38 13.03 -17.06
C SER A 468 -6.09 14.50 -17.50
N GLU A 469 -6.07 14.78 -18.80
CA GLU A 469 -5.82 16.11 -19.40
C GLU A 469 -6.92 16.46 -20.43
N MET A 470 -8.18 16.66 -19.99
CA MET A 470 -9.33 16.92 -20.88
C MET A 470 -9.75 18.40 -20.88
N ASP A 471 -9.80 19.03 -22.05
CA ASP A 471 -10.41 20.38 -22.22
C ASP A 471 -11.41 20.45 -23.41
N ARG A 472 -11.41 19.48 -24.34
CA ARG A 472 -12.19 19.52 -25.59
C ARG A 472 -13.20 18.38 -25.75
N GLU A 473 -14.16 18.54 -26.67
CA GLU A 473 -15.15 17.51 -26.99
C GLU A 473 -14.53 16.22 -27.57
N ALA A 474 -13.48 16.36 -28.40
CA ALA A 474 -12.70 15.23 -28.87
C ALA A 474 -12.09 14.41 -27.71
N ASP A 475 -11.70 15.09 -26.63
CA ASP A 475 -11.15 14.47 -25.43
C ASP A 475 -12.23 13.67 -24.70
N ARG A 476 -13.50 14.12 -24.70
CA ARG A 476 -14.64 13.38 -24.11
C ARG A 476 -14.95 12.08 -24.83
N LYS A 477 -14.91 12.06 -26.17
CA LYS A 477 -15.08 10.82 -26.94
C LYS A 477 -13.93 9.84 -26.70
N ARG A 478 -12.68 10.35 -26.66
CA ARG A 478 -11.51 9.55 -26.31
C ARG A 478 -11.61 8.99 -24.89
N TRP A 479 -12.07 9.80 -23.95
CA TRP A 479 -12.34 9.40 -22.58
C TRP A 479 -13.34 8.25 -22.49
N ALA A 480 -14.50 8.40 -23.12
CA ALA A 480 -15.56 7.40 -23.01
C ALA A 480 -15.11 6.05 -23.57
N ARG A 481 -14.37 6.05 -24.69
CA ARG A 481 -13.74 4.85 -25.24
C ARG A 481 -12.68 4.26 -24.32
N GLY A 482 -11.84 5.07 -23.69
CA GLY A 482 -10.82 4.61 -22.75
C GLY A 482 -11.41 3.93 -21.52
N VAL A 483 -12.43 4.55 -20.90
CA VAL A 483 -13.16 3.95 -19.76
C VAL A 483 -13.90 2.68 -20.19
N ALA A 484 -14.54 2.68 -21.37
CA ALA A 484 -15.20 1.48 -21.92
C ALA A 484 -14.20 0.33 -22.14
N ALA A 485 -13.06 0.61 -22.75
CA ALA A 485 -12.00 -0.39 -22.96
C ALA A 485 -11.48 -0.95 -21.63
N ALA A 486 -11.26 -0.10 -20.63
CA ALA A 486 -10.88 -0.52 -19.28
C ALA A 486 -11.94 -1.43 -18.63
N LEU A 487 -13.23 -1.11 -18.77
CA LEU A 487 -14.33 -1.95 -18.28
C LEU A 487 -14.38 -3.30 -18.99
N VAL A 488 -14.21 -3.32 -20.31
CA VAL A 488 -14.15 -4.55 -21.11
C VAL A 488 -12.95 -5.41 -20.71
N ARG A 489 -11.79 -4.82 -20.40
CA ARG A 489 -10.61 -5.55 -19.90
C ARG A 489 -10.85 -6.13 -18.51
N VAL A 490 -11.45 -5.35 -17.61
CA VAL A 490 -11.86 -5.84 -16.29
C VAL A 490 -12.85 -6.99 -16.41
N GLU A 491 -13.81 -6.89 -17.33
CA GLU A 491 -14.76 -7.95 -17.62
C GLU A 491 -14.06 -9.20 -18.17
N ALA A 492 -13.10 -9.04 -19.09
CA ALA A 492 -12.33 -10.15 -19.63
C ALA A 492 -11.48 -10.84 -18.56
N VAL A 493 -10.90 -10.06 -17.64
CA VAL A 493 -10.20 -10.59 -16.45
C VAL A 493 -11.19 -11.33 -15.57
N ALA A 494 -12.34 -10.73 -15.27
CA ALA A 494 -13.36 -11.33 -14.44
C ALA A 494 -13.89 -12.64 -15.03
N ARG A 495 -14.18 -12.70 -16.33
CA ARG A 495 -14.58 -13.95 -17.01
C ARG A 495 -13.46 -14.98 -16.95
N ARG A 496 -12.20 -14.62 -17.23
CA ARG A 496 -11.06 -15.56 -17.08
C ARG A 496 -10.87 -16.07 -15.64
N VAL A 497 -11.34 -15.30 -14.67
CA VAL A 497 -11.31 -15.61 -13.25
C VAL A 497 -12.53 -16.47 -12.86
N THR A 498 -13.74 -16.18 -13.35
CA THR A 498 -15.00 -16.80 -12.89
C THR A 498 -15.57 -17.91 -13.79
N THR A 499 -15.45 -17.77 -15.12
CA THR A 499 -15.93 -18.78 -16.06
C THR A 499 -14.79 -19.74 -16.37
N HIS A 500 -15.01 -21.01 -16.11
CA HIS A 500 -14.07 -22.12 -16.27
C HIS A 500 -13.80 -22.45 -17.76
N GLU A 501 -13.96 -21.48 -18.66
CA GLU A 501 -13.72 -21.67 -20.07
C GLU A 501 -12.22 -21.65 -20.34
N PRO A 502 -11.64 -22.73 -20.89
CA PRO A 502 -10.26 -22.70 -21.33
C PRO A 502 -10.08 -21.62 -22.39
N ASP A 503 -8.92 -20.95 -22.37
CA ASP A 503 -8.52 -20.09 -23.48
C ASP A 503 -8.67 -20.86 -24.81
N ALA A 504 -8.98 -20.12 -25.88
CA ALA A 504 -9.11 -20.61 -27.26
C ALA A 504 -8.13 -21.75 -27.59
N PRO A 505 -8.50 -22.72 -28.45
CA PRO A 505 -7.80 -23.98 -28.63
C PRO A 505 -6.29 -23.77 -28.70
N THR A 506 -5.60 -24.19 -27.64
CA THR A 506 -4.14 -24.30 -27.62
C THR A 506 -3.71 -25.13 -28.83
N ALA A 507 -2.55 -24.80 -29.39
CA ALA A 507 -2.00 -25.50 -30.54
C ALA A 507 -2.06 -27.02 -30.30
N LYS A 508 -2.54 -27.78 -31.30
CA LYS A 508 -2.78 -29.23 -31.22
C LYS A 508 -1.67 -29.95 -30.43
N GLY A 509 -1.97 -30.35 -29.20
CA GLY A 509 -1.07 -31.14 -28.36
C GLY A 509 -0.94 -30.70 -26.90
N GLU A 510 -1.42 -29.51 -26.51
CA GLU A 510 -1.41 -29.07 -25.10
C GLU A 510 -2.75 -29.45 -24.42
N GLU A 511 -2.68 -30.21 -23.33
CA GLU A 511 -3.85 -30.52 -22.50
C GLU A 511 -4.61 -29.24 -22.13
N PRO A 512 -5.94 -29.21 -22.23
CA PRO A 512 -6.71 -28.05 -21.80
C PRO A 512 -6.42 -27.79 -20.32
N LEU A 513 -5.98 -26.56 -20.02
CA LEU A 513 -5.74 -26.04 -18.67
C LEU A 513 -7.07 -25.98 -17.89
N GLY A 514 -7.61 -27.14 -17.51
CA GLY A 514 -8.81 -27.26 -16.68
C GLY A 514 -8.54 -26.88 -15.23
N MET A 515 -9.57 -26.28 -14.59
CA MET A 515 -9.81 -25.99 -13.16
C MET A 515 -8.66 -25.52 -12.24
N ALA A 516 -7.48 -26.13 -12.28
CA ALA A 516 -6.38 -25.89 -11.35
C ALA A 516 -5.46 -24.72 -11.76
N ALA A 517 -5.49 -24.30 -13.04
CA ALA A 517 -4.48 -23.40 -13.64
C ALA A 517 -4.73 -21.90 -13.52
N GLY A 518 -5.95 -21.51 -13.16
CA GLY A 518 -6.36 -20.10 -13.15
C GLY A 518 -5.63 -19.29 -12.08
N PRO A 519 -5.58 -17.95 -12.18
CA PRO A 519 -5.00 -17.09 -11.15
C PRO A 519 -5.84 -17.07 -9.85
N MET A 520 -6.95 -17.79 -9.85
CA MET A 520 -7.99 -17.84 -8.82
C MET A 520 -7.47 -18.17 -7.43
N PRO A 521 -6.72 -19.25 -7.17
CA PRO A 521 -6.29 -19.56 -5.81
C PRO A 521 -5.42 -18.45 -5.19
N MET A 522 -4.60 -17.78 -6.00
CA MET A 522 -3.77 -16.67 -5.57
C MET A 522 -4.61 -15.40 -5.35
N LEU A 523 -5.54 -15.09 -6.26
CA LEU A 523 -6.44 -13.95 -6.14
C LEU A 523 -7.47 -14.14 -5.02
N GLU A 524 -7.97 -15.34 -4.76
CA GLU A 524 -8.87 -15.71 -3.67
C GLU A 524 -8.17 -15.64 -2.32
N MET A 525 -6.96 -16.18 -2.22
CA MET A 525 -6.13 -16.03 -1.02
C MET A 525 -5.94 -14.54 -0.70
N VAL A 526 -5.65 -13.73 -1.71
CA VAL A 526 -5.49 -12.28 -1.56
C VAL A 526 -6.83 -11.61 -1.25
N ALA A 527 -7.90 -11.93 -1.97
CA ALA A 527 -9.22 -11.30 -1.86
C ALA A 527 -9.94 -11.68 -0.56
N GLY A 528 -10.03 -12.96 -0.22
CA GLY A 528 -10.61 -13.45 1.04
C GLY A 528 -9.94 -12.81 2.24
N TYR A 529 -8.60 -12.75 2.23
CA TYR A 529 -7.84 -12.07 3.28
C TYR A 529 -7.97 -10.53 3.26
N LEU A 530 -8.21 -9.90 2.09
CA LEU A 530 -8.47 -8.45 1.97
C LEU A 530 -9.84 -8.08 2.58
N ASN A 531 -10.80 -8.95 2.36
CA ASN A 531 -12.23 -8.70 2.47
C ASN A 531 -12.76 -8.87 3.89
N GLU A 532 -12.50 -10.03 4.53
CA GLU A 532 -12.77 -10.28 5.96
C GLU A 532 -12.21 -9.14 6.85
N ARG A 533 -11.08 -8.59 6.43
CA ARG A 533 -10.27 -7.63 7.19
C ARG A 533 -10.64 -6.17 6.97
N SER A 534 -11.46 -5.90 5.98
CA SER A 534 -12.00 -4.56 5.82
C SER A 534 -13.25 -4.35 6.66
N GLY A 535 -13.86 -5.39 7.27
CA GLY A 535 -15.22 -5.28 7.80
C GLY A 535 -16.20 -4.79 6.73
N GLY A 536 -15.90 -5.17 5.49
CA GLY A 536 -16.49 -4.59 4.29
C GLY A 536 -16.15 -3.15 3.92
N HIS A 537 -15.23 -2.48 4.59
CA HIS A 537 -14.88 -1.08 4.32
C HIS A 537 -13.99 -0.83 3.10
N LEU A 538 -13.43 -1.86 2.48
CA LEU A 538 -12.77 -1.79 1.16
C LEU A 538 -13.58 -2.52 0.10
N LEU A 539 -14.26 -3.60 0.50
CA LEU A 539 -14.83 -4.59 -0.41
C LEU A 539 -16.31 -4.96 -0.10
N GLY A 540 -16.88 -4.61 1.07
CA GLY A 540 -18.25 -4.98 1.53
C GLY A 540 -18.30 -6.20 2.49
N ASP A 541 -19.43 -6.44 3.17
CA ASP A 541 -19.66 -7.69 3.94
C ASP A 541 -19.72 -8.85 2.96
N LEU A 542 -18.61 -9.53 2.72
CA LEU A 542 -18.50 -10.49 1.63
C LEU A 542 -17.80 -11.77 2.09
N ALA A 543 -18.34 -12.92 1.72
CA ALA A 543 -17.76 -14.24 1.98
C ALA A 543 -16.91 -14.72 0.78
N LEU A 544 -16.17 -15.81 0.94
CA LEU A 544 -15.38 -16.45 -0.14
C LEU A 544 -16.26 -16.90 -1.33
N GLU A 545 -17.55 -17.10 -1.11
CA GLU A 545 -18.55 -17.54 -2.11
C GLU A 545 -18.89 -16.44 -3.14
N ASP A 546 -18.41 -15.20 -2.96
CA ASP A 546 -18.77 -14.01 -3.75
C ASP A 546 -17.77 -13.61 -4.86
N LEU A 547 -17.05 -14.55 -5.48
CA LEU A 547 -16.10 -14.26 -6.56
C LEU A 547 -16.68 -13.46 -7.75
N GLY A 548 -18.00 -13.51 -7.95
CA GLY A 548 -18.75 -12.62 -8.86
C GLY A 548 -18.71 -11.12 -8.49
N ARG A 549 -18.29 -10.75 -7.27
CA ARG A 549 -18.22 -9.35 -6.79
C ARG A 549 -16.83 -8.71 -6.90
N ALA A 550 -15.73 -9.47 -7.08
CA ALA A 550 -14.40 -8.94 -7.42
C ALA A 550 -14.41 -8.21 -8.78
N ARG A 551 -15.12 -8.80 -9.75
CA ARG A 551 -15.55 -8.17 -11.00
C ARG A 551 -16.18 -6.81 -10.75
N ALA A 552 -17.19 -6.78 -9.90
CA ALA A 552 -17.97 -5.57 -9.66
C ALA A 552 -17.18 -4.47 -8.93
N LEU A 553 -16.17 -4.85 -8.14
CA LEU A 553 -15.24 -3.93 -7.49
C LEU A 553 -14.27 -3.28 -8.47
N LEU A 554 -13.69 -4.08 -9.37
CA LEU A 554 -12.82 -3.56 -10.42
C LEU A 554 -13.59 -2.64 -11.37
N VAL A 555 -14.83 -3.02 -11.73
CA VAL A 555 -15.74 -2.20 -12.51
C VAL A 555 -16.03 -0.87 -11.81
N GLN A 556 -16.36 -0.90 -10.52
CA GLN A 556 -16.62 0.31 -9.75
C GLN A 556 -15.37 1.18 -9.61
N ALA A 557 -14.19 0.58 -9.48
CA ALA A 557 -12.93 1.31 -9.45
C ALA A 557 -12.70 2.03 -10.79
N VAL A 558 -12.78 1.33 -11.93
CA VAL A 558 -12.63 1.94 -13.26
C VAL A 558 -13.62 3.08 -13.47
N LEU A 559 -14.90 2.87 -13.15
CA LEU A 559 -15.93 3.91 -13.27
C LEU A 559 -15.63 5.14 -12.41
N ARG A 560 -15.28 4.94 -11.14
CA ARG A 560 -14.95 6.06 -10.24
C ARG A 560 -13.71 6.82 -10.69
N LEU A 561 -12.64 6.11 -11.07
CA LEU A 561 -11.41 6.72 -11.54
C LEU A 561 -11.65 7.47 -12.85
N GLY A 562 -12.43 6.89 -13.78
CA GLY A 562 -12.79 7.51 -15.05
C GLY A 562 -13.59 8.80 -14.87
N PHE A 563 -14.64 8.80 -14.05
CA PHE A 563 -15.45 9.99 -13.79
C PHE A 563 -14.68 11.06 -12.99
N ALA A 564 -13.92 10.65 -11.97
CA ALA A 564 -13.06 11.59 -11.23
C ALA A 564 -11.99 12.23 -12.12
N ALA A 565 -11.40 11.47 -13.05
CA ALA A 565 -10.45 12.01 -14.02
C ALA A 565 -11.10 13.00 -15.00
N ALA A 566 -12.41 12.88 -15.27
CA ALA A 566 -13.19 13.85 -16.01
C ALA A 566 -13.72 15.03 -15.14
N GLY A 567 -13.38 15.07 -13.84
CA GLY A 567 -13.88 16.06 -12.90
C GLY A 567 -15.38 15.95 -12.64
N ARG A 568 -15.93 14.73 -12.73
CA ARG A 568 -17.36 14.43 -12.59
C ARG A 568 -17.60 13.43 -11.47
N ARG A 569 -18.76 13.52 -10.82
CA ARG A 569 -19.21 12.47 -9.90
C ARG A 569 -19.79 11.30 -10.68
N LEU A 570 -19.49 10.07 -10.22
CA LEU A 570 -20.05 8.86 -10.80
C LEU A 570 -21.57 8.77 -10.52
N PRO A 571 -22.44 8.61 -11.53
CA PRO A 571 -23.87 8.36 -11.32
C PRO A 571 -24.12 7.02 -10.63
N ASP A 572 -25.08 6.99 -9.69
CA ASP A 572 -25.32 5.83 -8.83
C ASP A 572 -25.86 4.59 -9.58
N ASP A 573 -26.62 4.80 -10.66
CA ASP A 573 -27.25 3.74 -11.48
C ASP A 573 -26.32 3.20 -12.58
N LEU A 574 -25.22 3.91 -12.90
CA LEU A 574 -24.38 3.58 -14.04
C LEU A 574 -23.75 2.20 -13.95
N ARG A 575 -23.44 1.74 -12.73
CA ARG A 575 -22.85 0.42 -12.50
C ARG A 575 -23.75 -0.71 -13.01
N ASP A 576 -25.06 -0.58 -12.83
CA ASP A 576 -26.00 -1.61 -13.25
C ASP A 576 -26.30 -1.47 -14.75
N ALA A 577 -26.38 -0.23 -15.25
CA ALA A 577 -26.61 0.06 -16.66
C ALA A 577 -25.53 -0.53 -17.60
N ILE A 578 -24.25 -0.53 -17.18
CA ILE A 578 -23.15 -1.08 -18.00
C ILE A 578 -23.15 -2.62 -18.05
N GLN A 579 -23.91 -3.32 -17.20
CA GLN A 579 -23.94 -4.78 -17.24
C GLN A 579 -24.64 -5.30 -18.50
N THR A 580 -25.66 -4.60 -18.99
CA THR A 580 -26.42 -5.02 -20.18
C THR A 580 -25.54 -5.09 -21.43
N PRO A 581 -24.79 -4.03 -21.83
CA PRO A 581 -23.87 -4.13 -22.96
C PRO A 581 -22.78 -5.19 -22.79
N LEU A 582 -22.27 -5.37 -21.56
CA LEU A 582 -21.25 -6.38 -21.27
C LEU A 582 -21.79 -7.81 -21.34
N ARG A 583 -23.07 -8.03 -21.02
CA ARG A 583 -23.70 -9.34 -21.04
C ARG A 583 -24.15 -9.73 -22.45
N ASP A 584 -24.70 -8.78 -23.19
CA ASP A 584 -25.33 -9.04 -24.48
C ASP A 584 -24.31 -9.15 -25.63
N ALA A 585 -23.04 -8.79 -25.39
CA ALA A 585 -21.98 -8.91 -26.39
C ALA A 585 -21.50 -10.37 -26.55
N GLU A 586 -21.63 -10.90 -27.78
CA GLU A 586 -21.07 -12.20 -28.17
C GLU A 586 -19.53 -12.23 -28.01
N ASN A 587 -18.86 -11.12 -28.39
CA ASN A 587 -17.46 -10.88 -28.12
C ASN A 587 -17.31 -9.61 -27.29
N LEU A 588 -16.60 -9.69 -26.16
CA LEU A 588 -16.39 -8.55 -25.26
C LEU A 588 -15.81 -7.31 -25.96
N LYS A 589 -15.04 -7.48 -27.04
CA LYS A 589 -14.51 -6.35 -27.82
C LYS A 589 -15.61 -5.53 -28.49
N ASP A 590 -16.73 -6.15 -28.84
CA ASP A 590 -17.85 -5.49 -29.51
C ASP A 590 -18.66 -4.62 -28.53
N ALA A 591 -18.48 -4.81 -27.22
CA ALA A 591 -19.10 -3.99 -26.19
C ALA A 591 -18.46 -2.60 -26.04
N VAL A 592 -17.27 -2.36 -26.59
CA VAL A 592 -16.51 -1.11 -26.37
C VAL A 592 -17.24 0.12 -26.89
N GLU A 593 -17.71 0.13 -28.14
CA GLU A 593 -18.39 1.30 -28.71
C GLU A 593 -19.77 1.55 -28.05
N PRO A 594 -20.65 0.54 -27.84
CA PRO A 594 -21.90 0.74 -27.11
C PRO A 594 -21.70 1.28 -25.69
N LEU A 595 -20.67 0.79 -24.97
CA LEU A 595 -20.31 1.32 -23.65
C LEU A 595 -19.78 2.74 -23.74
N ALA A 596 -18.96 3.06 -24.73
CA ALA A 596 -18.42 4.40 -24.91
C ALA A 596 -19.54 5.42 -25.21
N GLU A 597 -20.52 5.07 -26.05
CA GLU A 597 -21.68 5.93 -26.31
C GLU A 597 -22.49 6.17 -25.02
N MET A 598 -22.74 5.12 -24.24
CA MET A 598 -23.43 5.23 -22.95
C MET A 598 -22.65 6.11 -21.96
N LEU A 599 -21.34 5.87 -21.79
CA LEU A 599 -20.49 6.64 -20.88
C LEU A 599 -20.41 8.11 -21.28
N LEU A 600 -20.32 8.39 -22.58
CA LEU A 600 -20.28 9.76 -23.11
C LEU A 600 -21.56 10.53 -22.78
N ALA A 601 -22.73 9.91 -22.92
CA ALA A 601 -23.98 10.54 -22.52
C ALA A 601 -23.99 10.83 -21.00
N ARG A 602 -23.55 9.86 -20.20
CA ARG A 602 -23.60 9.93 -18.73
C ARG A 602 -22.60 10.91 -18.12
N VAL A 603 -21.42 11.10 -18.72
CA VAL A 603 -20.43 12.06 -18.21
C VAL A 603 -20.83 13.52 -18.46
N VAL A 604 -21.63 13.77 -19.49
CA VAL A 604 -22.18 15.10 -19.80
C VAL A 604 -23.23 15.50 -18.76
N GLU A 605 -24.08 14.55 -18.38
CA GLU A 605 -25.15 14.74 -17.39
C GLU A 605 -24.64 14.72 -15.93
N ALA A 606 -23.47 14.12 -15.69
CA ALA A 606 -22.92 13.97 -14.36
C ALA A 606 -22.57 15.34 -13.72
N PRO A 607 -22.88 15.54 -12.43
CA PRO A 607 -22.54 16.77 -11.75
C PRO A 607 -21.01 16.92 -11.59
N PRO A 608 -20.49 18.16 -11.58
CA PRO A 608 -19.07 18.41 -11.37
C PRO A 608 -18.62 17.89 -9.99
N GLU A 609 -17.37 17.44 -9.92
CA GLU A 609 -16.72 17.11 -8.66
C GLU A 609 -16.43 18.41 -7.88
N GLU A 610 -16.66 18.43 -6.57
CA GLU A 610 -16.43 19.63 -5.75
C GLU A 610 -14.94 20.02 -5.75
N ALA A 611 -14.64 21.27 -6.10
CA ALA A 611 -13.29 21.81 -6.09
C ALA A 611 -12.68 21.66 -4.69
N GLY A 612 -11.59 20.89 -4.58
CA GLY A 612 -10.92 20.59 -3.31
C GLY A 612 -10.97 19.13 -2.86
N SER A 613 -11.60 18.21 -3.60
CA SER A 613 -11.34 16.78 -3.39
C SER A 613 -9.87 16.52 -3.75
N GLY A 614 -8.99 16.33 -2.76
CA GLY A 614 -7.56 15.99 -3.00
C GLY A 614 -7.35 14.63 -3.68
N LEU A 615 -8.44 14.06 -4.22
CA LEU A 615 -8.50 12.92 -5.11
C LEU A 615 -7.68 13.18 -6.37
N SER A 616 -7.72 14.37 -6.98
CA SER A 616 -7.05 14.65 -8.26
C SER A 616 -5.52 14.49 -8.22
N GLY A 617 -4.85 14.99 -7.16
CA GLY A 617 -3.39 14.89 -7.03
C GLY A 617 -2.89 13.48 -6.74
N THR A 618 -3.58 12.77 -5.84
CA THR A 618 -3.26 11.37 -5.49
C THR A 618 -3.59 10.43 -6.64
N LEU A 619 -4.73 10.65 -7.30
CA LEU A 619 -5.19 9.90 -8.46
C LEU A 619 -4.21 10.04 -9.61
N ARG A 620 -3.80 11.27 -9.97
CA ARG A 620 -2.83 11.50 -11.04
C ARG A 620 -1.52 10.78 -10.77
N THR A 621 -1.07 10.79 -9.52
CA THR A 621 0.15 10.09 -9.10
C THR A 621 -0.02 8.58 -9.23
N VAL A 622 -1.12 8.01 -8.73
CA VAL A 622 -1.46 6.59 -8.89
C VAL A 622 -1.54 6.20 -10.36
N LEU A 623 -2.30 6.92 -11.18
CA LEU A 623 -2.46 6.65 -12.62
C LEU A 623 -1.13 6.76 -13.37
N THR A 624 -0.21 7.63 -12.95
CA THR A 624 1.11 7.80 -13.60
C THR A 624 2.05 6.62 -13.31
N TYR A 625 2.00 6.07 -12.09
CA TYR A 625 3.01 5.11 -11.63
C TYR A 625 2.51 3.69 -11.49
N ALA A 626 1.21 3.48 -11.29
CA ALA A 626 0.58 2.18 -11.26
C ALA A 626 0.88 1.33 -12.50
N PRO A 627 0.79 1.87 -13.73
CA PRO A 627 1.10 1.06 -14.90
C PRO A 627 2.52 0.51 -14.90
N LYS A 628 3.49 1.33 -14.50
CA LYS A 628 4.92 0.96 -14.45
C LYS A 628 5.18 -0.11 -13.41
N ALA A 629 4.55 0.03 -12.23
CA ALA A 629 4.60 -0.97 -11.18
C ALA A 629 4.02 -2.31 -11.66
N LEU A 630 2.84 -2.28 -12.29
CA LEU A 630 2.20 -3.47 -12.83
C LEU A 630 3.05 -4.11 -13.94
N LEU A 631 3.68 -3.30 -14.81
CA LEU A 631 4.58 -3.78 -15.86
C LEU A 631 5.80 -4.51 -15.28
N ALA A 632 6.38 -4.00 -14.18
CA ALA A 632 7.52 -4.65 -13.53
C ALA A 632 7.14 -6.03 -12.99
N VAL A 633 5.99 -6.13 -12.30
CA VAL A 633 5.47 -7.40 -11.78
C VAL A 633 5.06 -8.33 -12.93
N GLU A 634 4.44 -7.80 -13.98
CA GLU A 634 4.10 -8.53 -15.20
C GLU A 634 5.36 -9.16 -15.82
N LYS A 635 6.41 -8.37 -16.06
CA LYS A 635 7.68 -8.86 -16.63
C LYS A 635 8.34 -9.93 -15.78
N LEU A 636 8.30 -9.78 -14.46
CA LEU A 636 8.80 -10.80 -13.53
C LEU A 636 7.97 -12.10 -13.62
N ALA A 637 6.64 -11.98 -13.61
CA ALA A 637 5.72 -13.12 -13.71
C ALA A 637 5.84 -13.85 -15.06
N ARG A 638 6.11 -13.14 -16.17
CA ARG A 638 6.39 -13.75 -17.48
C ARG A 638 7.71 -14.50 -17.55
N GLN A 639 8.63 -14.23 -16.63
CA GLN A 639 9.93 -14.92 -16.51
C GLN A 639 9.96 -15.90 -15.33
N TRP A 640 8.78 -16.32 -14.84
CA TRP A 640 8.68 -17.19 -13.67
C TRP A 640 9.35 -18.54 -13.88
N ASP A 641 9.47 -19.01 -15.13
CA ASP A 641 10.23 -20.20 -15.52
C ASP A 641 11.73 -20.08 -15.21
N ARG A 642 12.26 -18.86 -15.05
CA ARG A 642 13.66 -18.56 -14.68
C ARG A 642 13.84 -18.25 -13.20
N VAL A 643 12.75 -17.96 -12.50
CA VAL A 643 12.76 -17.69 -11.04
C VAL A 643 12.75 -19.03 -10.30
N GLU A 644 13.58 -19.17 -9.27
CA GLU A 644 13.54 -20.29 -8.33
C GLU A 644 12.62 -19.95 -7.15
N ALA A 645 12.82 -18.78 -6.54
CA ALA A 645 11.99 -18.29 -5.46
C ALA A 645 12.04 -16.76 -5.33
N LEU A 646 10.99 -16.20 -4.74
CA LEU A 646 10.96 -14.84 -4.22
C LEU A 646 10.71 -14.88 -2.71
N GLU A 647 11.55 -14.22 -1.93
CA GLU A 647 11.33 -14.04 -0.49
C GLU A 647 11.04 -12.58 -0.20
N PHE A 648 10.03 -12.29 0.63
CA PHE A 648 9.70 -10.94 1.08
C PHE A 648 9.76 -10.91 2.61
N GLU A 649 10.58 -10.03 3.15
CA GLU A 649 10.75 -9.86 4.59
C GLU A 649 10.45 -8.41 4.98
N PHE A 650 9.72 -8.22 6.06
CA PHE A 650 9.36 -6.91 6.58
C PHE A 650 10.17 -6.63 7.83
N HIS A 651 11.00 -5.60 7.81
CA HIS A 651 11.89 -5.21 8.90
C HIS A 651 11.57 -3.80 9.42
N ARG A 652 12.11 -3.46 10.59
CA ARG A 652 12.09 -2.08 11.10
C ARG A 652 13.50 -1.66 11.42
N LYS A 653 13.96 -0.58 10.79
CA LYS A 653 15.21 0.09 11.13
C LYS A 653 14.88 1.50 11.60
N ASP A 654 15.31 1.86 12.82
CA ASP A 654 15.03 3.17 13.43
C ASP A 654 13.55 3.55 13.37
N GLU A 655 12.66 2.59 13.66
CA GLU A 655 11.21 2.70 13.57
C GLU A 655 10.59 2.88 12.17
N HIS A 656 11.41 2.91 11.12
CA HIS A 656 10.97 3.01 9.73
C HIS A 656 10.82 1.61 9.12
N PRO A 657 9.75 1.37 8.34
CA PRO A 657 9.53 0.07 7.72
C PRO A 657 10.56 -0.15 6.61
N VAL A 658 11.29 -1.25 6.66
CA VAL A 658 12.19 -1.70 5.59
C VAL A 658 11.60 -2.96 4.96
N VAL A 659 11.64 -3.05 3.63
CA VAL A 659 11.21 -4.25 2.90
C VAL A 659 12.42 -4.88 2.24
N VAL A 660 12.63 -6.16 2.51
CA VAL A 660 13.67 -6.95 1.87
C VAL A 660 13.00 -7.88 0.87
N VAL A 661 13.49 -7.89 -0.37
CA VAL A 661 13.06 -8.82 -1.41
C VAL A 661 14.27 -9.62 -1.87
N THR A 662 14.26 -10.93 -1.65
CA THR A 662 15.29 -11.81 -2.19
C THR A 662 14.77 -12.46 -3.46
N VAL A 663 15.42 -12.18 -4.59
CA VAL A 663 15.15 -12.82 -5.88
C VAL A 663 16.17 -13.93 -6.07
N ARG A 664 15.71 -15.18 -6.16
CA ARG A 664 16.55 -16.33 -6.54
C ARG A 664 16.25 -16.72 -7.96
N VAL A 665 17.25 -16.63 -8.82
CA VAL A 665 17.20 -17.02 -10.24
C VAL A 665 17.79 -18.41 -10.40
N GLN A 666 17.20 -19.22 -11.26
CA GLN A 666 17.70 -20.56 -11.54
C GLN A 666 19.13 -20.54 -12.08
N PRO A 667 19.94 -21.58 -11.80
CA PRO A 667 21.31 -21.66 -12.29
C PRO A 667 21.41 -21.49 -13.82
N GLY A 668 22.32 -20.63 -14.26
CA GLY A 668 22.54 -20.34 -15.68
C GLY A 668 21.45 -19.50 -16.36
N GLN A 669 20.43 -19.06 -15.64
CA GLN A 669 19.37 -18.19 -16.16
C GLN A 669 19.57 -16.73 -15.74
N GLU A 670 18.90 -15.83 -16.46
CA GLU A 670 18.84 -14.40 -16.13
C GLU A 670 17.38 -13.93 -16.11
N VAL A 671 17.01 -13.20 -15.07
CA VAL A 671 15.74 -12.48 -15.01
C VAL A 671 15.99 -11.01 -15.32
N ARG A 672 15.23 -10.44 -16.25
CA ARG A 672 15.49 -9.10 -16.80
C ARG A 672 14.31 -8.16 -16.57
N LEU A 673 14.58 -6.96 -16.07
CA LEU A 673 13.63 -5.86 -15.98
C LEU A 673 14.10 -4.72 -16.88
N ASP A 674 13.61 -4.71 -18.11
CA ASP A 674 13.84 -3.67 -19.13
C ASP A 674 12.52 -2.99 -19.52
N ASP A 675 12.58 -1.94 -20.34
CA ASP A 675 11.44 -1.19 -20.91
C ASP A 675 10.33 -0.76 -19.94
N LEU A 676 10.59 -0.59 -18.64
CA LEU A 676 9.55 -0.05 -17.74
C LEU A 676 9.32 1.44 -18.00
N ILE A 677 10.35 2.12 -18.51
CA ILE A 677 10.34 3.50 -18.98
C ILE A 677 11.16 3.57 -20.27
N LEU A 678 10.76 4.44 -21.19
CA LEU A 678 11.52 4.72 -22.41
C LEU A 678 12.97 5.09 -22.05
N PHE A 679 13.95 4.42 -22.67
CA PHE A 679 15.37 4.56 -22.35
C PHE A 679 15.71 4.26 -20.88
N GLN A 680 15.07 3.25 -20.28
CA GLN A 680 15.57 2.67 -19.04
C GLN A 680 16.63 1.59 -19.36
N PRO A 681 17.77 1.55 -18.67
CA PRO A 681 18.72 0.45 -18.81
C PRO A 681 18.12 -0.85 -18.24
N ALA A 682 18.52 -2.01 -18.77
CA ALA A 682 18.02 -3.28 -18.28
C ALA A 682 18.61 -3.57 -16.89
N ILE A 683 17.78 -3.92 -15.91
CA ILE A 683 18.23 -4.47 -14.63
C ILE A 683 18.19 -5.99 -14.75
N VAL A 684 19.32 -6.66 -14.56
CA VAL A 684 19.47 -8.10 -14.78
C VAL A 684 19.86 -8.80 -13.48
N PHE A 685 19.05 -9.77 -13.06
CA PHE A 685 19.28 -10.60 -11.88
C PHE A 685 19.86 -11.95 -12.28
N ARG A 686 20.91 -12.38 -11.56
CA ARG A 686 21.56 -13.69 -11.64
C ARG A 686 21.76 -14.26 -10.24
N GLY A 687 21.68 -15.58 -10.11
CA GLY A 687 21.79 -16.26 -8.81
C GLY A 687 20.81 -15.70 -7.78
N ALA A 688 21.23 -15.63 -6.51
CA ALA A 688 20.44 -15.03 -5.45
C ALA A 688 20.84 -13.57 -5.21
N SER A 689 19.86 -12.67 -5.19
CA SER A 689 20.09 -11.24 -4.97
C SER A 689 19.07 -10.69 -3.98
N ARG A 690 19.55 -9.95 -2.98
CA ARG A 690 18.74 -9.31 -1.94
C ARG A 690 18.58 -7.84 -2.27
N ILE A 691 17.34 -7.37 -2.25
CA ILE A 691 16.94 -6.00 -2.57
C ILE A 691 16.39 -5.40 -1.28
N VAL A 692 17.01 -4.35 -0.76
CA VAL A 692 16.60 -3.69 0.49
C VAL A 692 15.98 -2.34 0.17
N VAL A 693 14.67 -2.20 0.39
CA VAL A 693 13.89 -0.99 0.14
C VAL A 693 13.64 -0.27 1.45
N GLN A 694 14.22 0.92 1.57
CA GLN A 694 14.08 1.85 2.69
C GLN A 694 13.28 3.09 2.23
N PRO A 695 11.97 3.14 2.45
CA PRO A 695 11.15 4.29 2.11
C PRO A 695 11.41 5.46 3.08
N LYS A 696 11.59 6.66 2.53
CA LYS A 696 11.72 7.94 3.26
C LYS A 696 12.75 7.89 4.40
N LEU A 697 14.02 7.85 4.06
CA LEU A 697 15.11 8.02 5.02
C LEU A 697 14.90 9.28 5.88
N PRO A 698 15.05 9.16 7.21
CA PRO A 698 14.95 10.29 8.12
C PRO A 698 15.87 11.44 7.70
N GLY A 699 15.35 12.68 7.76
CA GLY A 699 16.11 13.89 7.43
C GLY A 699 16.18 14.22 5.93
N THR A 700 16.19 13.22 5.04
CA THR A 700 16.30 13.46 3.57
C THR A 700 14.96 13.27 2.84
N GLY A 701 14.08 12.39 3.33
CA GLY A 701 12.86 12.01 2.63
C GLY A 701 13.08 11.16 1.38
N GLU A 702 14.29 10.65 1.17
CA GLU A 702 14.67 9.80 0.05
C GLU A 702 14.15 8.36 0.22
N THR A 703 13.70 7.73 -0.85
CA THR A 703 13.55 6.27 -0.92
C THR A 703 14.84 5.67 -1.42
N VAL A 704 15.45 4.76 -0.67
CA VAL A 704 16.67 4.04 -1.07
C VAL A 704 16.35 2.58 -1.34
N VAL A 705 16.89 2.06 -2.44
CA VAL A 705 16.82 0.66 -2.84
C VAL A 705 18.23 0.15 -3.03
N ALA A 706 18.73 -0.65 -2.09
CA ALA A 706 20.05 -1.26 -2.17
C ALA A 706 19.96 -2.67 -2.76
N PHE A 707 21.02 -3.09 -3.47
CA PHE A 707 21.12 -4.39 -4.13
C PHE A 707 22.36 -5.11 -3.63
N GLU A 708 22.15 -6.24 -2.98
CA GLU A 708 23.20 -7.07 -2.39
C GLU A 708 23.21 -8.44 -3.08
N PRO A 709 24.33 -8.86 -3.68
CA PRO A 709 24.46 -10.23 -4.14
C PRO A 709 24.49 -11.20 -2.95
N VAL A 710 23.84 -12.36 -3.08
CA VAL A 710 23.87 -13.44 -2.11
C VAL A 710 24.60 -14.62 -2.74
N GLY A 711 25.77 -14.99 -2.19
CA GLY A 711 26.61 -16.04 -2.77
C GLY A 711 27.22 -15.60 -4.11
N ASP A 712 26.96 -16.37 -5.17
CA ASP A 712 27.40 -16.10 -6.54
C ASP A 712 26.42 -15.22 -7.35
N GLY A 713 25.38 -14.69 -6.70
CA GLY A 713 24.40 -13.84 -7.36
C GLY A 713 24.95 -12.48 -7.78
N ALA A 714 24.22 -11.81 -8.66
CA ALA A 714 24.55 -10.48 -9.15
C ALA A 714 23.29 -9.74 -9.62
N VAL A 715 23.31 -8.41 -9.45
CA VAL A 715 22.35 -7.49 -10.06
C VAL A 715 23.12 -6.53 -10.93
N ASP A 716 22.92 -6.58 -12.25
CA ASP A 716 23.61 -5.72 -13.20
C ASP A 716 22.67 -4.66 -13.76
N LEU A 717 23.18 -3.45 -13.95
CA LEU A 717 22.58 -2.46 -14.83
C LEU A 717 23.26 -2.55 -16.20
N ARG A 718 22.50 -2.84 -17.25
CA ARG A 718 23.00 -3.04 -18.60
C ARG A 718 22.46 -2.00 -19.59
N PHE A 719 23.38 -1.27 -20.22
CA PHE A 719 23.10 -0.29 -21.27
C PHE A 719 23.10 -0.97 -22.65
N GLU A 720 22.03 -1.70 -22.96
CA GLU A 720 21.92 -2.53 -24.16
C GLU A 720 20.96 -1.94 -25.21
N GLY A 721 21.27 -2.15 -26.50
CA GLY A 721 20.44 -1.69 -27.61
C GLY A 721 21.03 -0.51 -28.37
N LEU A 722 20.48 -0.24 -29.57
CA LEU A 722 21.03 0.72 -30.52
C LEU A 722 21.16 2.13 -29.93
N ALA A 723 20.17 2.58 -29.16
CA ALA A 723 20.19 3.91 -28.55
C ALA A 723 21.37 4.09 -27.59
N TYR A 724 21.65 3.10 -26.73
CA TYR A 724 22.79 3.13 -25.83
C TYR A 724 24.11 2.89 -26.54
N GLY A 725 24.12 2.06 -27.60
CA GLY A 725 25.29 1.90 -28.45
C GLY A 725 25.72 3.22 -29.10
N LEU A 726 24.75 3.97 -29.64
CA LEU A 726 24.99 5.31 -30.20
C LEU A 726 25.38 6.31 -29.11
N ALA A 727 24.70 6.29 -27.96
CA ALA A 727 25.08 7.15 -26.83
C ALA A 727 26.50 6.86 -26.34
N ARG A 728 26.91 5.59 -26.29
CA ARG A 728 28.25 5.17 -25.93
C ARG A 728 29.30 5.61 -26.93
N LEU A 729 28.98 5.55 -28.23
CA LEU A 729 29.90 5.91 -29.31
C LEU A 729 30.08 7.42 -29.45
N LEU A 730 29.00 8.20 -29.29
CA LEU A 730 28.96 9.60 -29.70
C LEU A 730 28.87 10.61 -28.55
N VAL A 731 28.49 10.16 -27.35
CA VAL A 731 27.89 11.05 -26.36
C VAL A 731 28.55 10.91 -24.97
N MET A 732 28.57 9.71 -24.39
CA MET A 732 29.12 9.48 -23.04
C MET A 732 29.58 8.02 -22.88
N PRO A 733 30.65 7.73 -22.12
CA PRO A 733 31.22 6.39 -22.03
C PRO A 733 30.41 5.48 -21.08
N LEU A 734 29.16 5.19 -21.46
CA LEU A 734 28.28 4.31 -20.68
C LEU A 734 28.91 2.93 -20.51
N ALA A 735 29.10 2.53 -19.25
CA ALA A 735 29.57 1.21 -18.87
C ALA A 735 28.48 0.48 -18.08
N SER A 736 28.15 -0.73 -18.51
CA SER A 736 27.34 -1.66 -17.73
C SER A 736 28.11 -2.14 -16.50
N GLY A 737 27.42 -2.47 -15.43
CA GLY A 737 28.07 -2.81 -14.17
C GLY A 737 27.13 -3.33 -13.10
N ALA A 738 27.69 -3.75 -11.96
CA ALA A 738 26.92 -4.19 -10.81
C ALA A 738 26.15 -3.01 -10.22
N LEU A 739 24.82 -3.09 -10.17
CA LEU A 739 23.97 -2.09 -9.54
C LEU A 739 24.07 -2.27 -8.03
N ARG A 740 24.40 -1.19 -7.30
CA ARG A 740 24.53 -1.22 -5.83
C ARG A 740 23.37 -0.52 -5.14
N GLU A 741 22.94 0.62 -5.65
CA GLU A 741 21.93 1.43 -4.99
C GLU A 741 21.14 2.29 -5.99
N VAL A 742 19.84 2.45 -5.74
CA VAL A 742 18.97 3.43 -6.37
C VAL A 742 18.45 4.36 -5.28
N ARG A 743 18.64 5.67 -5.43
CA ARG A 743 18.02 6.68 -4.57
C ARG A 743 16.95 7.42 -5.35
N VAL A 744 15.79 7.61 -4.75
CA VAL A 744 14.70 8.40 -5.31
C VAL A 744 14.30 9.48 -4.34
N PHE A 745 14.38 10.72 -4.78
CA PHE A 745 13.88 11.89 -4.06
C PHE A 745 12.76 12.52 -4.87
N ALA A 746 11.58 12.69 -4.26
CA ALA A 746 10.47 13.38 -4.90
C ALA A 746 9.96 14.48 -3.97
N LYS A 747 10.12 15.74 -4.40
CA LYS A 747 9.61 16.91 -3.69
C LYS A 747 8.56 17.61 -4.54
N THR A 748 7.34 17.67 -4.02
CA THR A 748 6.27 18.51 -4.56
C THR A 748 6.10 19.67 -3.58
N ARG A 749 6.49 20.88 -3.96
CA ARG A 749 6.14 22.07 -3.16
C ARG A 749 4.66 22.38 -3.39
N GLN A 750 3.94 22.81 -2.35
CA GLN A 750 2.53 23.25 -2.48
C GLN A 750 2.42 24.42 -3.49
N GLU A 751 3.45 25.26 -3.55
CA GLU A 751 3.65 26.29 -4.56
C GLU A 751 5.00 26.07 -5.27
N GLY A 752 4.99 25.95 -6.60
CA GLY A 752 6.20 25.86 -7.43
C GLY A 752 6.57 24.45 -7.92
N ASP A 753 7.85 24.29 -8.22
CA ASP A 753 8.36 23.14 -8.99
C ASP A 753 8.10 21.79 -8.32
N GLN A 754 7.73 20.82 -9.15
CA GLN A 754 7.76 19.40 -8.79
C GLN A 754 9.09 18.81 -9.26
N ILE A 755 9.89 18.30 -8.33
CA ILE A 755 11.23 17.77 -8.61
C ILE A 755 11.23 16.28 -8.29
N ILE A 756 11.71 15.49 -9.24
CA ILE A 756 12.02 14.07 -9.06
C ILE A 756 13.51 13.89 -9.37
N ASN A 757 14.29 13.43 -8.40
CA ASN A 757 15.67 13.04 -8.60
C ASN A 757 15.79 11.53 -8.41
N VAL A 758 16.54 10.88 -9.30
CA VAL A 758 16.86 9.46 -9.25
C VAL A 758 18.38 9.33 -9.40
N ALA A 759 19.06 8.71 -8.45
CA ALA A 759 20.48 8.44 -8.53
C ALA A 759 20.71 6.92 -8.54
N LEU A 760 21.50 6.43 -9.48
CA LEU A 760 21.83 5.03 -9.68
C LEU A 760 23.33 4.86 -9.48
N LEU A 761 23.71 4.18 -8.40
CA LEU A 761 25.10 3.89 -8.09
C LEU A 761 25.44 2.48 -8.58
N MET A 762 26.52 2.36 -9.36
CA MET A 762 26.95 1.10 -9.95
C MET A 762 28.48 0.97 -10.00
N GLU A 763 28.96 -0.25 -10.20
CA GLU A 763 30.37 -0.59 -10.39
C GLU A 763 30.60 -1.19 -11.78
N ALA A 764 31.29 -0.47 -12.66
CA ALA A 764 31.60 -0.88 -14.03
C ALA A 764 32.42 -2.18 -14.06
N ALA A 765 32.00 -3.12 -14.91
CA ALA A 765 32.67 -4.40 -15.04
C ALA A 765 34.01 -4.27 -15.80
N GLY A 766 35.04 -4.97 -15.30
CA GLY A 766 36.30 -5.18 -16.04
C GLY A 766 37.24 -3.97 -16.11
N GLU A 767 37.01 -2.91 -15.34
CA GLU A 767 37.94 -1.79 -15.25
C GLU A 767 39.06 -2.03 -14.22
N LYS A 768 40.28 -1.63 -14.58
CA LYS A 768 41.47 -1.72 -13.70
C LYS A 768 41.57 -0.56 -12.69
N GLY A 769 40.81 0.52 -12.92
CA GLY A 769 40.77 1.72 -12.06
C GLY A 769 39.60 1.70 -11.08
N ASP A 770 39.17 2.87 -10.63
CA ASP A 770 37.98 3.00 -9.78
C ASP A 770 36.71 2.63 -10.60
N PRO A 771 36.02 1.53 -10.27
CA PRO A 771 34.91 1.03 -11.06
C PRO A 771 33.63 1.84 -10.80
N ARG A 772 33.59 2.72 -9.79
CA ARG A 772 32.36 3.40 -9.39
C ARG A 772 31.83 4.29 -10.51
N ARG A 773 30.52 4.26 -10.73
CA ARG A 773 29.79 5.09 -11.68
C ARG A 773 28.49 5.57 -11.04
N LEU A 774 28.09 6.80 -11.36
CA LEU A 774 26.80 7.35 -10.95
C LEU A 774 26.02 7.78 -12.18
N LEU A 775 24.79 7.30 -12.31
CA LEU A 775 23.81 7.85 -13.25
C LEU A 775 22.74 8.60 -12.45
N HIS A 776 22.72 9.92 -12.56
CA HIS A 776 21.78 10.80 -11.88
C HIS A 776 20.81 11.43 -12.88
N PHE A 777 19.52 11.19 -12.70
CA PHE A 777 18.42 11.74 -13.48
C PHE A 777 17.58 12.68 -12.63
N GLN A 778 17.30 13.86 -13.16
CA GLN A 778 16.46 14.87 -12.54
C GLN A 778 15.36 15.28 -13.52
N ASP A 779 14.11 15.27 -13.07
CA ASP A 779 12.93 15.78 -13.78
C ASP A 779 12.30 16.90 -12.95
N VAL A 780 12.41 18.13 -13.44
CA VAL A 780 11.80 19.32 -12.85
C VAL A 780 10.61 19.73 -13.72
N ARG A 781 9.43 19.78 -13.10
CA ARG A 781 8.23 20.33 -13.73
C ARG A 781 7.96 21.68 -13.11
N HIS A 782 8.17 22.73 -13.89
CA HIS A 782 7.87 24.09 -13.49
C HIS A 782 6.36 24.28 -13.48
N LYS A 783 5.81 24.56 -12.30
CA LYS A 783 4.36 24.75 -12.13
C LYS A 783 4.08 26.19 -11.75
N ARG A 784 3.18 26.83 -12.49
CA ARG A 784 2.60 28.13 -12.11
C ARG A 784 1.16 27.94 -11.69
N LEU A 785 0.74 28.68 -10.67
CA LEU A 785 -0.66 28.82 -10.33
C LEU A 785 -1.27 29.91 -11.22
N LEU A 786 -2.23 29.52 -12.05
CA LEU A 786 -3.08 30.44 -12.79
C LEU A 786 -4.34 30.70 -11.96
N ARG A 787 -4.59 31.97 -11.67
CA ARG A 787 -5.83 32.41 -11.05
C ARG A 787 -6.89 32.56 -12.14
N GLY A 788 -7.82 31.62 -12.19
CA GLY A 788 -9.05 31.76 -12.95
C GLY A 788 -10.08 32.59 -12.19
N PRO A 789 -11.22 32.93 -12.83
CA PRO A 789 -12.28 33.75 -12.22
C PRO A 789 -12.81 33.20 -10.88
N PHE A 790 -12.75 31.88 -10.68
CA PHE A 790 -13.26 31.21 -9.49
C PHE A 790 -12.39 30.06 -8.96
N GLU A 791 -11.18 29.86 -9.49
CA GLU A 791 -10.30 28.74 -9.08
C GLU A 791 -8.82 29.02 -9.32
N LEU A 792 -7.96 28.39 -8.52
CA LEU A 792 -6.52 28.34 -8.74
C LEU A 792 -6.18 27.04 -9.48
N ARG A 793 -5.74 27.13 -10.73
CA ARG A 793 -5.27 25.98 -11.52
C ARG A 793 -3.75 25.92 -11.51
N SER A 794 -3.17 24.75 -11.25
CA SER A 794 -1.74 24.54 -11.45
C SER A 794 -1.48 24.12 -12.90
N VAL A 795 -0.70 24.90 -13.63
CA VAL A 795 -0.31 24.61 -15.02
C VAL A 795 1.19 24.37 -15.07
N VAL A 796 1.60 23.33 -15.82
CA VAL A 796 3.02 23.05 -16.06
C VAL A 796 3.52 23.98 -17.17
N GLU A 797 4.30 24.99 -16.81
CA GLU A 797 4.89 25.97 -17.74
C GLU A 797 6.16 25.47 -18.41
N GLY A 798 6.77 24.41 -17.90
CA GLY A 798 8.00 23.90 -18.46
C GLY A 798 8.37 22.57 -17.86
N LYS A 799 9.16 21.82 -18.62
CA LYS A 799 9.77 20.59 -18.13
C LYS A 799 11.26 20.66 -18.38
N GLU A 800 12.05 20.57 -17.33
CA GLU A 800 13.48 20.41 -17.42
C GLU A 800 13.87 18.99 -17.02
N GLN A 801 14.65 18.33 -17.88
CA GLN A 801 15.21 17.02 -17.61
C GLN A 801 16.73 17.11 -17.67
N VAL A 802 17.41 16.70 -16.60
CA VAL A 802 18.86 16.68 -16.50
C VAL A 802 19.32 15.25 -16.27
N PHE A 803 20.29 14.81 -17.06
CA PHE A 803 20.94 13.51 -16.93
C PHE A 803 22.42 13.76 -16.72
N ASN A 804 22.97 13.21 -15.64
CA ASN A 804 24.39 13.26 -15.33
C ASN A 804 24.92 11.83 -15.26
N TYR A 805 25.97 11.55 -16.02
CA TYR A 805 26.75 10.32 -15.90
C TYR A 805 28.14 10.67 -15.36
N LEU A 806 28.50 10.12 -14.22
CA LEU A 806 29.77 10.39 -13.55
C LEU A 806 30.66 9.14 -13.65
N THR A 807 31.87 9.36 -14.11
CA THR A 807 33.03 8.47 -13.96
C THR A 807 33.96 9.05 -12.89
N PRO A 808 34.98 8.31 -12.41
CA PRO A 808 35.92 8.81 -11.42
C PRO A 808 36.55 10.15 -11.80
N ASP A 809 36.80 10.35 -13.10
CA ASP A 809 37.51 11.52 -13.61
C ASP A 809 36.59 12.60 -14.18
N ARG A 810 35.38 12.25 -14.63
CA ARG A 810 34.54 13.16 -15.44
C ARG A 810 33.06 13.07 -15.13
N ARG A 811 32.36 14.20 -15.30
CA ARG A 811 30.90 14.31 -15.34
C ARG A 811 30.45 14.64 -16.76
N TYR A 812 29.49 13.88 -17.27
CA TYR A 812 28.81 14.12 -18.55
C TYR A 812 27.38 14.56 -18.26
N THR A 813 27.01 15.77 -18.69
CA THR A 813 25.68 16.34 -18.42
C THR A 813 24.90 16.54 -19.71
N PHE A 814 23.73 15.93 -19.79
CA PHE A 814 22.73 16.19 -20.82
C PHE A 814 21.55 16.92 -20.18
N ARG A 815 21.20 18.09 -20.71
CA ARG A 815 20.09 18.93 -20.24
C ARG A 815 19.09 19.13 -21.36
N ARG A 816 17.83 18.84 -21.10
CA ARG A 816 16.71 19.07 -22.02
C ARG A 816 15.68 19.95 -21.33
N VAL A 817 15.47 21.15 -21.85
CA VAL A 817 14.39 22.04 -21.45
C VAL A 817 13.29 21.95 -22.51
N LYS A 818 12.08 21.62 -22.11
CA LYS A 818 10.88 21.69 -22.95
C LYS A 818 10.05 22.89 -22.50
N THR A 819 9.80 23.78 -23.43
CA THR A 819 8.89 24.92 -23.25
C THR A 819 7.47 24.53 -23.66
N PRO A 820 6.44 25.29 -23.28
CA PRO A 820 5.05 25.02 -23.66
C PRO A 820 4.84 25.00 -25.17
N GLN A 821 5.67 25.71 -25.93
CA GLN A 821 5.62 25.79 -27.39
C GLN A 821 6.07 24.49 -28.08
N ASP A 822 6.75 23.59 -27.34
CA ASP A 822 7.22 22.29 -27.85
C ASP A 822 6.17 21.17 -27.74
N ARG A 823 4.96 21.47 -27.25
CA ARG A 823 3.81 20.55 -27.16
C ARG A 823 2.78 20.87 -28.23
#